data_AF-A0AAQ4NUK3-F1
#
_entry.id   AF-A0AAQ4NUK3-F1
#
_cell.length_a   1.000
_cell.length_b   1.000
_cell.length_c   1.000
_cell.angle_alpha   90.00
_cell.angle_beta   90.00
_cell.angle_gamma   90.00
#
_symmetry.space_group_name_H-M   'P 1'
#
loop_
_entity.id
_entity.type
_entity.pdbx_description
1 polymer ?
#
loop_
_entity_poly.entity_id
_entity_poly.type
_entity_poly.pdbx_seq_one_letter_code
_entity_poly.pdbx_strand_id
1 'polypeptide(L)'
;MFPLIQVDYFHNEQHAFMSSLENVLSNDASHRLGEELQCYWNREVQQAAKDLHPPRLSKALVQCYWRPYALIGIYIFIEEVIKVIQPVLLGKIIEFFENNQASSTAAVFEAYSFALGISLATISLSVLHHLYFYHVQRAGMKIRVAMCHMIYRKALCLNSKALAKTTTGQIVNLLSNDVNKFDELTLYLHFLWIGPVQAATVTLLLLYAIGPSCLAGMAVFFVLMPVQTMFGQLFSTLRAETAVLTDERIRTMSEVISGIRVIKMYGWEKPFAALVDEVRRTEISKIMKSSYLRGLNMASFFVAGKIIVFITVCVYVLTGNQLSASRVFMTVSLYGAVRLTITLFFPFAIEKVSESLISIRRIQNFLLLEEVAPRPLATARAERKDCIVKIEDLLCYWSMMLEAPTLQNVSFTVRPEQLLAVIGPVGAGKSSLLSAILGELSQESGVVKVRGVLTYVSQQPWILPGSIRSNILFGKELDPRKYDRVLRACALKRDMDLLPGGDLAMVGDRGSNLSGGQKSRVSLARAVYQDADIYLLDDPLSAVDAEVGRHLFDECICGVLRKKPRILVTHQLQYLKAADQIVVLKQGQMVARGTYSELQGSGLDFTSLLKGEEGQGKERHGVTPTSGTVPRLAHTLSDNSMSSLCSLSSSLIEGADPLTVAGQSTGEESRSEGNVGLRLYVRYFRAGANFLVLSVLILLNALAHVSQFSSTNLCHCGLLIDLLSVILTGLTATSVVFGFLRSLVFFNVLVSSAQTLHNSMFNAILRTPVHFFDINPIGRILNRFSKDIGYLDSLLPWTFVDFIQVLLQVIGVIAVAAVILPWILIPVVPLFAVFLFLRFYFLQTSRDIKRLESTTRSPVFSHLSSSLQGLSTIRIEKLYFKSAWFLFLTTSRWFAVRLDGICSIFVTITTFGCLYLRDGLEPGAVGLALSYALTLTGMFQWGVRQSAEIENMMTSVERVVEYAELESEAPWETDKQPPNDWPRTGCISFDRVNFSHSANDRLVLKNLTVIITSREKVGIVGRTGAGKSSLIAALFRLAEPEGRIMIDGFLTSEIGLHTLRQKMSIIPQDPVLFTGTMRKNLDPFRLHTDEDLWNALREVQMKAVVEDLPDKLETVLSESGSNISVGQRQLVCLARAILRKNRILIIDEATANVDPRTDGLIQQTIRDKFQECTVLTIAHRLNTIIDCDRILVLDAGRVQEYDEPYVLLQNQEGLFHQMVEQTGKAEAASLLHTAKQHLLNTGMVHMLCVKFL
;
A
#
# COMPACT_ATOMS: atom_id res chain seq x y z
N MET A 1 -28.80 16.43 5.99
CA MET A 1 -27.88 16.08 7.10
C MET A 1 -28.58 15.60 8.35
N PHE A 2 -29.36 16.42 9.07
CA PHE A 2 -30.08 15.95 10.28
C PHE A 2 -30.93 14.67 10.05
N PRO A 3 -31.66 14.53 8.91
CA PRO A 3 -32.35 13.28 8.58
C PRO A 3 -31.41 12.08 8.33
N LEU A 4 -30.24 12.33 7.74
CA LEU A 4 -29.27 11.29 7.39
C LEU A 4 -28.58 10.72 8.64
N ILE A 5 -28.23 11.57 9.59
CA ILE A 5 -27.71 11.13 10.89
C ILE A 5 -28.82 10.38 11.68
N GLN A 6 -30.08 10.77 11.49
CA GLN A 6 -31.21 10.14 12.18
C GLN A 6 -31.51 8.74 11.62
N VAL A 7 -31.48 8.57 10.30
CA VAL A 7 -31.63 7.26 9.65
C VAL A 7 -30.52 6.30 10.07
N ASP A 8 -29.28 6.77 10.08
CA ASP A 8 -28.11 5.96 10.49
C ASP A 8 -28.22 5.48 11.95
N TYR A 9 -28.63 6.38 12.85
CA TYR A 9 -28.83 6.07 14.27
C TYR A 9 -29.93 5.02 14.52
N PHE A 10 -31.04 5.07 13.78
CA PHE A 10 -32.19 4.22 14.03
C PHE A 10 -32.20 2.90 13.25
N HIS A 11 -31.45 2.77 12.16
CA HIS A 11 -31.57 1.59 11.29
C HIS A 11 -30.38 0.64 11.32
N ASN A 12 -29.17 1.03 11.74
CA ASN A 12 -27.99 0.13 11.86
C ASN A 12 -27.74 -0.79 10.63
N GLU A 13 -28.35 -0.49 9.48
CA GLU A 13 -28.33 -1.29 8.26
C GLU A 13 -27.48 -0.55 7.23
N GLN A 14 -26.20 -0.94 7.14
CA GLN A 14 -25.22 -0.36 6.21
C GLN A 14 -25.69 -0.41 4.74
N HIS A 15 -26.49 -1.41 4.37
CA HIS A 15 -27.07 -1.53 3.03
C HIS A 15 -28.12 -0.45 2.74
N ALA A 16 -28.99 -0.15 3.71
CA ALA A 16 -29.97 0.93 3.58
C ALA A 16 -29.26 2.30 3.50
N PHE A 17 -28.23 2.51 4.33
CA PHE A 17 -27.42 3.74 4.31
C PHE A 17 -26.71 3.96 2.97
N MET A 18 -26.08 2.94 2.39
CA MET A 18 -25.43 3.02 1.07
C MET A 18 -26.41 3.33 -0.06
N SER A 19 -27.61 2.74 -0.03
CA SER A 19 -28.66 3.00 -1.03
C SER A 19 -29.31 4.39 -0.88
N SER A 20 -29.27 4.95 0.33
CA SER A 20 -29.83 6.28 0.65
C SER A 20 -28.89 7.45 0.36
N LEU A 21 -27.63 7.19 -0.01
CA LEU A 21 -26.67 8.24 -0.38
C LEU A 21 -27.14 8.93 -1.66
N GLU A 22 -27.66 10.15 -1.49
CA GLU A 22 -28.10 11.01 -2.58
C GLU A 22 -27.02 11.15 -3.66
N ASN A 23 -27.46 11.17 -4.93
CA ASN A 23 -26.59 11.46 -6.07
C ASN A 23 -25.86 12.81 -5.85
N VAL A 24 -24.57 12.86 -6.21
CA VAL A 24 -23.74 14.07 -6.12
C VAL A 24 -24.45 15.23 -6.81
N LEU A 25 -24.46 16.42 -6.17
CA LEU A 25 -24.96 17.65 -6.77
C LEU A 25 -24.38 17.81 -8.19
N SER A 26 -25.22 18.15 -9.17
CA SER A 26 -24.79 18.30 -10.58
C SER A 26 -23.66 19.34 -10.77
N ASN A 27 -23.57 20.32 -9.86
CA ASN A 27 -22.50 21.31 -9.82
C ASN A 27 -21.15 20.77 -9.30
N ASP A 28 -21.16 19.64 -8.61
CA ASP A 28 -19.98 19.02 -7.99
C ASP A 28 -19.61 17.68 -8.68
N ALA A 29 -20.27 17.36 -9.81
CA ALA A 29 -20.02 16.17 -10.60
C ALA A 29 -18.66 16.21 -11.33
N SER A 30 -17.95 15.08 -11.33
CA SER A 30 -16.58 14.97 -11.87
C SER A 30 -16.47 15.32 -13.35
N HIS A 31 -17.45 14.92 -14.17
CA HIS A 31 -17.47 15.22 -15.60
C HIS A 31 -17.52 16.72 -15.87
N ARG A 32 -18.39 17.46 -15.18
CA ARG A 32 -18.54 18.91 -15.38
C ARG A 32 -17.29 19.67 -14.93
N LEU A 33 -16.83 19.41 -13.71
CA LEU A 33 -15.64 20.06 -13.14
C LEU A 33 -14.38 19.76 -13.97
N GLY A 34 -14.25 18.52 -14.45
CA GLY A 34 -13.14 18.09 -15.30
C GLY A 34 -13.13 18.77 -16.67
N GLU A 35 -14.27 18.79 -17.37
CA GLU A 35 -14.37 19.43 -18.70
C GLU A 35 -14.19 20.95 -18.63
N GLU A 36 -14.70 21.60 -17.56
CA GLU A 36 -14.51 23.04 -17.35
C GLU A 36 -13.01 23.38 -17.22
N LEU A 37 -12.27 22.69 -16.35
CA LEU A 37 -10.84 22.91 -16.18
C LEU A 37 -10.03 22.51 -17.43
N GLN A 38 -10.42 21.43 -18.11
CA GLN A 38 -9.79 21.00 -19.37
C GLN A 38 -9.92 22.07 -20.47
N CYS A 39 -11.05 22.77 -20.55
CA CYS A 39 -11.25 23.87 -21.50
C CYS A 39 -10.25 25.01 -21.25
N TYR A 40 -10.08 25.43 -20.00
CA TYR A 40 -9.07 26.44 -19.63
C TYR A 40 -7.64 25.96 -19.91
N TRP A 41 -7.33 24.69 -19.64
CA TRP A 41 -6.03 24.11 -19.96
C TRP A 41 -5.73 24.10 -21.46
N ASN A 42 -6.69 23.66 -22.28
CA ASN A 42 -6.55 23.64 -23.74
C ASN A 42 -6.33 25.06 -24.29
N ARG A 43 -7.06 26.05 -23.77
CA ARG A 43 -6.89 27.45 -24.14
C ARG A 43 -5.49 27.97 -23.79
N GLU A 44 -4.99 27.64 -22.60
CA GLU A 44 -3.62 28.01 -22.19
C GLU A 44 -2.56 27.34 -23.06
N VAL A 45 -2.71 26.05 -23.39
CA VAL A 45 -1.79 25.33 -24.29
C VAL A 45 -1.77 25.96 -25.68
N GLN A 46 -2.94 26.33 -26.23
CA GLN A 46 -3.03 27.01 -27.53
C GLN A 46 -2.44 28.42 -27.50
N GLN A 47 -2.66 29.18 -26.43
CA GLN A 47 -2.09 30.52 -26.26
C GLN A 47 -0.57 30.45 -26.10
N ALA A 48 -0.08 29.55 -25.25
CA ALA A 48 1.34 29.33 -25.03
C ALA A 48 2.08 28.91 -26.31
N ALA A 49 1.43 28.09 -27.16
CA ALA A 49 1.95 27.73 -28.47
C ALA A 49 2.01 28.93 -29.44
N LYS A 50 1.03 29.84 -29.40
CA LYS A 50 1.05 31.08 -30.20
C LYS A 50 2.11 32.07 -29.71
N ASP A 51 2.29 32.17 -28.39
CA ASP A 51 3.16 33.14 -27.73
C ASP A 51 4.59 32.58 -27.48
N LEU A 52 4.91 31.38 -27.99
CA LEU A 52 6.21 30.70 -27.88
C LEU A 52 6.75 30.57 -26.46
N HIS A 53 5.88 30.33 -25.47
CA HIS A 53 6.28 30.07 -24.08
C HIS A 53 5.75 28.71 -23.60
N PRO A 54 6.33 28.08 -22.57
CA PRO A 54 5.76 26.86 -22.01
C PRO A 54 4.42 27.14 -21.33
N PRO A 55 3.38 26.31 -21.52
CA PRO A 55 2.07 26.49 -20.90
C PRO A 55 2.15 26.34 -19.38
N ARG A 56 1.34 27.12 -18.65
CA ARG A 56 1.37 27.14 -17.18
C ARG A 56 0.05 26.65 -16.59
N LEU A 57 0.07 25.50 -15.93
CA LEU A 57 -1.12 24.92 -15.29
C LEU A 57 -1.65 25.81 -14.16
N SER A 58 -0.75 26.48 -13.43
CA SER A 58 -1.13 27.44 -12.39
C SER A 58 -1.99 28.59 -12.94
N LYS A 59 -1.73 29.05 -14.17
CA LYS A 59 -2.51 30.11 -14.81
C LYS A 59 -3.92 29.63 -15.17
N ALA A 60 -4.06 28.41 -15.70
CA ALA A 60 -5.36 27.81 -15.98
C ALA A 60 -6.19 27.60 -14.69
N LEU A 61 -5.56 27.09 -13.63
CA LEU A 61 -6.21 26.92 -12.32
C LEU A 61 -6.69 28.25 -11.72
N VAL A 62 -5.82 29.26 -11.72
CA VAL A 62 -6.17 30.59 -11.21
C VAL A 62 -7.31 31.16 -12.04
N GLN A 63 -7.25 31.14 -13.37
CA GLN A 63 -8.32 31.69 -14.22
C GLN A 63 -9.68 31.02 -14.02
N CYS A 64 -9.70 29.70 -13.79
CA CYS A 64 -10.93 28.94 -13.55
C CYS A 64 -11.55 29.25 -12.17
N TYR A 65 -10.74 29.30 -11.10
CA TYR A 65 -11.26 29.31 -9.72
C TYR A 65 -11.09 30.63 -8.95
N TRP A 66 -10.34 31.62 -9.45
CA TRP A 66 -10.03 32.83 -8.65
C TRP A 66 -11.26 33.67 -8.28
N ARG A 67 -12.24 33.81 -9.18
CA ARG A 67 -13.46 34.61 -8.92
C ARG A 67 -14.30 34.01 -7.78
N PRO A 68 -14.74 32.73 -7.86
CA PRO A 68 -15.52 32.16 -6.76
C PRO A 68 -14.71 32.05 -5.48
N TYR A 69 -13.39 31.85 -5.55
CA TYR A 69 -12.54 31.76 -4.36
C TYR A 69 -12.32 33.12 -3.68
N ALA A 70 -12.09 34.20 -4.44
CA ALA A 70 -11.89 35.54 -3.89
C ALA A 70 -13.12 36.05 -3.11
N LEU A 71 -14.34 35.70 -3.54
CA LEU A 71 -15.57 36.04 -2.83
C LEU A 71 -15.63 35.41 -1.42
N ILE A 72 -15.02 34.24 -1.22
CA ILE A 72 -14.93 33.59 0.08
C ILE A 72 -14.06 34.40 1.05
N GLY A 73 -13.08 35.13 0.51
CA GLY A 73 -12.19 36.02 1.26
C GLY A 73 -12.91 37.12 2.06
N ILE A 74 -14.13 37.48 1.67
CA ILE A 74 -14.95 38.48 2.38
C ILE A 74 -15.34 37.96 3.77
N TYR A 75 -15.69 36.68 3.91
CA TYR A 75 -16.08 36.12 5.21
C TYR A 75 -14.96 36.19 6.23
N ILE A 76 -13.75 35.77 5.84
CA ILE A 76 -12.58 35.78 6.72
C ILE A 76 -12.12 37.21 7.01
N PHE A 77 -12.26 38.15 6.07
CA PHE A 77 -11.97 39.56 6.35
C PHE A 77 -12.87 40.11 7.47
N ILE A 78 -14.19 39.86 7.38
CA ILE A 78 -15.15 40.30 8.39
C ILE A 78 -14.87 39.58 9.72
N GLU A 79 -14.57 38.28 9.69
CA GLU A 79 -14.20 37.50 10.87
C GLU A 79 -13.02 38.13 11.62
N GLU A 80 -11.94 38.47 10.91
CA GLU A 80 -10.74 39.04 11.52
C GLU A 80 -10.96 40.47 12.05
N VAL A 81 -11.81 41.27 11.40
CA VAL A 81 -12.22 42.58 11.93
C VAL A 81 -12.94 42.41 13.27
N ILE A 82 -13.88 41.45 13.36
CA ILE A 82 -14.62 41.18 14.60
C ILE A 82 -13.67 40.68 15.70
N LYS A 83 -12.70 39.80 15.39
CA LYS A 83 -11.69 39.32 16.35
C LYS A 83 -10.85 40.45 16.95
N VAL A 84 -10.60 41.52 16.18
CA VAL A 84 -9.84 42.69 16.66
C VAL A 84 -10.70 43.64 17.50
N ILE A 85 -12.00 43.78 17.18
CA ILE A 85 -12.93 44.63 17.93
C ILE A 85 -13.27 44.02 19.30
N GLN A 86 -13.41 42.70 19.40
CA GLN A 86 -13.84 42.01 20.62
C GLN A 86 -12.95 42.31 21.86
N PRO A 87 -11.61 42.30 21.79
CA PRO A 87 -10.72 42.75 22.88
C PRO A 87 -10.95 44.19 23.35
N VAL A 88 -11.31 45.10 22.44
CA VAL A 88 -11.57 46.51 22.78
C VAL A 88 -12.86 46.64 23.59
N LEU A 89 -13.91 45.93 23.18
CA LEU A 89 -15.16 45.85 23.93
C LEU A 89 -14.95 45.25 25.33
N LEU A 90 -14.12 44.21 25.43
CA LEU A 90 -13.74 43.61 26.71
C LEU A 90 -13.06 44.63 27.63
N GLY A 91 -12.11 45.41 27.12
CA GLY A 91 -11.45 46.46 27.90
C GLY A 91 -12.43 47.50 28.43
N LYS A 92 -13.43 47.89 27.63
CA LYS A 92 -14.49 48.84 28.05
C LYS A 92 -15.42 48.29 29.11
N ILE A 93 -15.76 47.00 29.07
CA ILE A 93 -16.51 46.35 30.17
C ILE A 93 -15.68 46.38 31.46
N ILE A 94 -14.38 46.09 31.41
CA ILE A 94 -13.53 46.07 32.60
C ILE A 94 -13.38 47.50 33.18
N GLU A 95 -13.24 48.51 32.32
CA GLU A 95 -13.17 49.94 32.71
C GLU A 95 -14.43 50.39 33.49
N PHE A 96 -15.62 49.86 33.16
CA PHE A 96 -16.85 50.09 33.91
C PHE A 96 -16.75 49.59 35.37
N PHE A 97 -16.13 48.42 35.59
CA PHE A 97 -15.90 47.89 36.94
C PHE A 97 -14.78 48.64 37.68
N GLU A 98 -13.74 49.10 36.99
CA GLU A 98 -12.64 49.88 37.61
C GLU A 98 -13.11 51.23 38.16
N ASN A 99 -13.99 51.92 37.43
CA ASN A 99 -14.46 53.26 37.79
C ASN A 99 -15.60 53.26 38.82
N ASN A 100 -16.03 52.09 39.33
CA ASN A 100 -17.12 51.94 40.30
C ASN A 100 -18.41 52.71 39.91
N GLN A 101 -18.72 52.81 38.61
CA GLN A 101 -19.86 53.58 38.08
C GLN A 101 -21.23 52.87 38.27
N ALA A 102 -21.30 51.86 39.15
CA ALA A 102 -22.46 51.02 39.40
C ALA A 102 -23.71 51.79 39.88
N SER A 103 -23.54 53.01 40.38
CA SER A 103 -24.61 53.90 40.86
C SER A 103 -25.29 54.72 39.76
N SER A 104 -24.71 54.83 38.56
CA SER A 104 -25.26 55.64 37.47
C SER A 104 -26.02 54.80 36.44
N THR A 105 -27.30 55.10 36.23
CA THR A 105 -28.17 54.35 35.30
C THR A 105 -27.66 54.37 33.85
N ALA A 106 -26.99 55.47 33.45
CA ALA A 106 -26.41 55.64 32.12
C ALA A 106 -25.21 54.71 31.88
N ALA A 107 -24.26 54.62 32.82
CA ALA A 107 -23.10 53.74 32.67
C ALA A 107 -23.48 52.26 32.71
N VAL A 108 -24.51 51.91 33.48
CA VAL A 108 -25.09 50.55 33.49
C VAL A 108 -25.64 50.21 32.11
N PHE A 109 -26.45 51.09 31.50
CA PHE A 109 -26.96 50.88 30.15
C PHE A 109 -25.84 50.73 29.12
N GLU A 110 -24.78 51.53 29.23
CA GLU A 110 -23.59 51.45 28.38
C GLU A 110 -22.86 50.10 28.55
N ALA A 111 -22.68 49.61 29.79
CA ALA A 111 -22.09 48.29 30.06
C ALA A 111 -22.92 47.13 29.50
N TYR A 112 -24.25 47.18 29.63
CA TYR A 112 -25.14 46.20 29.00
C TYR A 112 -25.04 46.23 27.46
N SER A 113 -24.82 47.41 26.87
CA SER A 113 -24.60 47.54 25.42
C SER A 113 -23.29 46.91 24.96
N PHE A 114 -22.21 47.07 25.72
CA PHE A 114 -20.93 46.41 25.43
C PHE A 114 -21.01 44.89 25.63
N ALA A 115 -21.70 44.41 26.65
CA ALA A 115 -21.95 42.98 26.87
C ALA A 115 -22.77 42.35 25.73
N LEU A 116 -23.79 43.06 25.23
CA LEU A 116 -24.52 42.67 24.02
C LEU A 116 -23.59 42.64 22.80
N GLY A 117 -22.71 43.63 22.66
CA GLY A 117 -21.68 43.68 21.62
C GLY A 117 -20.74 42.47 21.64
N ILE A 118 -20.22 42.07 22.82
CA ILE A 118 -19.36 40.88 22.96
C ILE A 118 -20.13 39.60 22.62
N SER A 119 -21.38 39.48 23.07
CA SER A 119 -22.22 38.31 22.79
C SER A 119 -22.51 38.17 21.29
N LEU A 120 -22.92 39.26 20.65
CA LEU A 120 -23.19 39.30 19.22
C LEU A 120 -21.92 39.03 18.40
N ALA A 121 -20.80 39.65 18.77
CA ALA A 121 -19.51 39.40 18.15
C ALA A 121 -19.11 37.91 18.22
N THR A 122 -19.32 37.25 19.37
CA THR A 122 -19.00 35.82 19.55
C THR A 122 -19.86 34.92 18.66
N ILE A 123 -21.18 35.19 18.58
CA ILE A 123 -22.10 34.44 17.73
C ILE A 123 -21.76 34.67 16.25
N SER A 124 -21.56 35.91 15.83
CA SER A 124 -21.15 36.26 14.47
C SER A 124 -19.84 35.59 14.09
N LEU A 125 -18.86 35.56 14.99
CA LEU A 125 -17.58 34.92 14.77
C LEU A 125 -17.73 33.41 14.53
N SER A 126 -18.51 32.73 15.36
CA SER A 126 -18.82 31.30 15.21
C SER A 126 -19.45 31.01 13.85
N VAL A 127 -20.47 31.78 13.44
CA VAL A 127 -21.16 31.57 12.16
C VAL A 127 -20.24 31.85 10.97
N LEU A 128 -19.55 32.99 10.95
CA LEU A 128 -18.66 33.38 9.85
C LEU A 128 -17.50 32.40 9.67
N HIS A 129 -16.92 31.94 10.78
CA HIS A 129 -15.84 30.96 10.77
C HIS A 129 -16.26 29.67 10.07
N HIS A 130 -17.41 29.09 10.45
CA HIS A 130 -17.86 27.84 9.85
C HIS A 130 -18.32 27.99 8.39
N LEU A 131 -18.90 29.15 8.03
CA LEU A 131 -19.22 29.48 6.64
C LEU A 131 -17.97 29.57 5.77
N TYR A 132 -16.94 30.29 6.24
CA TYR A 132 -15.64 30.39 5.56
C TYR A 132 -15.06 29.00 5.32
N PHE A 133 -14.90 28.20 6.38
CA PHE A 133 -14.30 26.88 6.27
C PHE A 133 -15.10 25.91 5.38
N TYR A 134 -16.44 25.97 5.40
CA TYR A 134 -17.28 25.17 4.50
C TYR A 134 -17.01 25.48 3.02
N HIS A 135 -17.02 26.77 2.66
CA HIS A 135 -16.82 27.19 1.28
C HIS A 135 -15.41 26.90 0.78
N VAL A 136 -14.40 27.11 1.64
CA VAL A 136 -13.00 26.85 1.29
C VAL A 136 -12.73 25.35 1.11
N GLN A 137 -13.22 24.49 2.01
CA GLN A 137 -13.05 23.03 1.88
C GLN A 137 -13.75 22.49 0.62
N ARG A 138 -14.92 23.04 0.29
CA ARG A 138 -15.63 22.68 -0.94
C ARG A 138 -14.86 23.13 -2.19
N ALA A 139 -14.20 24.29 -2.17
CA ALA A 139 -13.36 24.75 -3.27
C ALA A 139 -12.15 23.82 -3.49
N GLY A 140 -11.46 23.41 -2.42
CA GLY A 140 -10.38 22.42 -2.48
C GLY A 140 -10.84 21.10 -3.13
N MET A 141 -11.97 20.56 -2.66
CA MET A 141 -12.55 19.33 -3.21
C MET A 141 -12.86 19.44 -4.71
N LYS A 142 -13.38 20.59 -5.17
CA LYS A 142 -13.69 20.82 -6.60
C LYS A 142 -12.43 20.79 -7.46
N ILE A 143 -11.38 21.50 -7.03
CA ILE A 143 -10.08 21.50 -7.71
C ILE A 143 -9.53 20.08 -7.75
N ARG A 144 -9.58 19.36 -6.63
CA ARG A 144 -9.13 17.97 -6.52
C ARG A 144 -9.81 17.06 -7.54
N VAL A 145 -11.15 17.08 -7.59
CA VAL A 145 -11.95 16.26 -8.51
C VAL A 145 -11.68 16.61 -9.98
N ALA A 146 -11.57 17.90 -10.32
CA ALA A 146 -11.25 18.34 -11.67
C ALA A 146 -9.87 17.85 -12.12
N MET A 147 -8.86 17.97 -11.25
CA MET A 147 -7.50 17.50 -11.51
C MET A 147 -7.44 15.97 -11.69
N CYS A 148 -8.14 15.22 -10.84
CA CYS A 148 -8.24 13.76 -10.98
C CYS A 148 -8.82 13.36 -12.34
N HIS A 149 -9.87 14.05 -12.79
CA HIS A 149 -10.46 13.81 -14.09
C HIS A 149 -9.47 14.06 -15.24
N MET A 150 -8.75 15.19 -15.22
CA MET A 150 -7.76 15.51 -16.26
C MET A 150 -6.60 14.50 -16.30
N ILE A 151 -6.05 14.12 -15.14
CA ILE A 151 -4.96 13.15 -15.05
C ILE A 151 -5.42 11.79 -15.57
N TYR A 152 -6.62 11.34 -15.17
CA TYR A 152 -7.20 10.08 -15.63
C TYR A 152 -7.41 10.07 -17.16
N ARG A 153 -8.01 11.13 -17.70
CA ARG A 153 -8.20 11.29 -19.15
C ARG A 153 -6.87 11.29 -19.90
N LYS A 154 -5.87 12.02 -19.40
CA LYS A 154 -4.53 12.07 -19.99
C LYS A 154 -3.88 10.68 -19.99
N ALA A 155 -3.93 9.99 -18.85
CA ALA A 155 -3.36 8.65 -18.68
C ALA A 155 -3.89 7.63 -19.70
N LEU A 156 -5.16 7.72 -20.08
CA LEU A 156 -5.77 6.86 -21.09
C LEU A 156 -5.34 7.17 -22.54
N CYS A 157 -4.76 8.35 -22.78
CA CYS A 157 -4.40 8.83 -24.11
C CYS A 157 -2.87 8.86 -24.35
N LEU A 158 -2.05 8.51 -23.36
CA LEU A 158 -0.59 8.53 -23.49
C LEU A 158 -0.09 7.51 -24.53
N ASN A 159 0.94 7.89 -25.29
CA ASN A 159 1.64 6.96 -26.17
C ASN A 159 2.65 6.09 -25.39
N SER A 160 3.07 4.96 -25.98
CA SER A 160 4.02 4.02 -25.38
C SER A 160 5.36 4.66 -25.00
N LYS A 161 5.85 5.62 -25.81
CA LYS A 161 7.06 6.42 -25.54
C LYS A 161 6.91 7.28 -24.27
N ALA A 162 5.74 7.84 -24.01
CA ALA A 162 5.43 8.62 -22.81
C ALA A 162 5.20 7.74 -21.58
N LEU A 163 4.58 6.56 -21.76
CA LEU A 163 4.47 5.54 -20.71
C LEU A 163 5.84 5.01 -20.26
N ALA A 164 6.82 4.93 -21.16
CA ALA A 164 8.20 4.60 -20.77
C ALA A 164 8.87 5.70 -19.91
N LYS A 165 8.44 6.97 -20.05
CA LYS A 165 8.95 8.09 -19.23
C LYS A 165 8.24 8.21 -17.88
N THR A 166 7.05 7.61 -17.72
CA THR A 166 6.24 7.73 -16.50
C THR A 166 5.66 6.40 -16.04
N THR A 167 5.97 6.00 -14.82
CA THR A 167 5.54 4.70 -14.30
C THR A 167 4.10 4.74 -13.79
N THR A 168 3.43 3.59 -13.76
CA THR A 168 2.08 3.44 -13.18
C THR A 168 2.04 3.97 -11.73
N GLY A 169 3.08 3.70 -10.94
CA GLY A 169 3.21 4.18 -9.56
C GLY A 169 3.28 5.71 -9.48
N GLN A 170 3.98 6.37 -10.40
CA GLN A 170 4.01 7.84 -10.47
C GLN A 170 2.62 8.42 -10.74
N ILE A 171 1.85 7.85 -11.67
CA ILE A 171 0.49 8.31 -11.99
C ILE A 171 -0.45 8.12 -10.79
N VAL A 172 -0.38 6.97 -10.12
CA VAL A 172 -1.15 6.72 -8.89
C VAL A 172 -0.76 7.69 -7.78
N ASN A 173 0.53 8.02 -7.63
CA ASN A 173 0.99 9.01 -6.65
C ASN A 173 0.50 10.43 -6.98
N LEU A 174 0.41 10.82 -8.26
CA LEU A 174 -0.18 12.10 -8.65
C LEU A 174 -1.64 12.20 -8.17
N LEU A 175 -2.42 11.13 -8.33
CA LEU A 175 -3.83 11.09 -7.94
C LEU A 175 -4.06 10.92 -6.43
N SER A 176 -3.16 10.22 -5.75
CA SER A 176 -3.33 9.89 -4.33
C SER A 176 -2.66 10.89 -3.37
N ASN A 177 -1.65 11.63 -3.81
CA ASN A 177 -0.87 12.53 -2.96
C ASN A 177 -0.85 13.97 -3.50
N ASP A 178 -0.40 14.17 -4.74
CA ASP A 178 -0.22 15.53 -5.28
C ASP A 178 -1.54 16.30 -5.40
N VAL A 179 -2.61 15.62 -5.80
CA VAL A 179 -3.94 16.23 -5.94
C VAL A 179 -4.62 16.49 -4.58
N ASN A 180 -4.29 15.75 -3.52
CA ASN A 180 -4.84 15.97 -2.18
C ASN A 180 -4.32 17.25 -1.53
N LYS A 181 -3.14 17.75 -1.93
CA LYS A 181 -2.57 19.00 -1.38
C LYS A 181 -3.45 20.23 -1.63
N PHE A 182 -4.30 20.22 -2.66
CA PHE A 182 -5.21 21.33 -2.95
C PHE A 182 -6.31 21.50 -1.89
N ASP A 183 -6.70 20.41 -1.20
CA ASP A 183 -7.65 20.49 -0.08
C ASP A 183 -7.05 21.29 1.09
N GLU A 184 -5.75 21.12 1.36
CA GLU A 184 -5.05 21.83 2.43
C GLU A 184 -4.64 23.25 2.02
N LEU A 185 -4.20 23.45 0.77
CA LEU A 185 -3.80 24.77 0.27
C LEU A 185 -4.92 25.79 0.39
N THR A 186 -6.12 25.40 -0.05
CA THR A 186 -7.27 26.31 -0.08
C THR A 186 -7.64 26.78 1.33
N LEU A 187 -7.45 25.97 2.37
CA LEU A 187 -7.71 26.34 3.77
C LEU A 187 -6.91 27.57 4.24
N TYR A 188 -5.65 27.65 3.83
CA TYR A 188 -4.71 28.62 4.39
C TYR A 188 -4.37 29.81 3.49
N LEU A 189 -4.71 29.76 2.20
CA LEU A 189 -4.24 30.75 1.22
C LEU A 189 -4.63 32.20 1.54
N HIS A 190 -5.82 32.45 2.11
CA HIS A 190 -6.24 33.79 2.51
C HIS A 190 -5.40 34.39 3.65
N PHE A 191 -4.75 33.58 4.49
CA PHE A 191 -3.92 34.09 5.58
C PHE A 191 -2.64 34.78 5.11
N LEU A 192 -2.22 34.58 3.85
CA LEU A 192 -1.04 35.27 3.28
C LEU A 192 -1.21 36.80 3.23
N TRP A 193 -2.41 37.29 2.94
CA TRP A 193 -2.68 38.73 2.90
C TRP A 193 -3.34 39.21 4.20
N ILE A 194 -4.15 38.37 4.85
CA ILE A 194 -4.82 38.71 6.11
C ILE A 194 -3.84 38.84 7.27
N GLY A 195 -2.85 37.94 7.36
CA GLY A 195 -1.87 37.95 8.45
C GLY A 195 -1.14 39.29 8.59
N PRO A 196 -0.51 39.82 7.51
CA PRO A 196 0.14 41.13 7.54
C PRO A 196 -0.82 42.29 7.87
N VAL A 197 -2.04 42.27 7.31
CA VAL A 197 -3.04 43.31 7.56
C VAL A 197 -3.46 43.31 9.03
N GLN A 198 -3.79 42.14 9.59
CA GLN A 198 -4.17 42.01 10.98
C GLN A 198 -3.03 42.41 11.93
N ALA A 199 -1.79 41.99 11.63
CA ALA A 199 -0.60 42.36 12.39
C ALA A 199 -0.43 43.88 12.48
N ALA A 200 -0.58 44.58 11.36
CA ALA A 200 -0.48 46.03 11.29
C ALA A 200 -1.59 46.71 12.10
N THR A 201 -2.85 46.29 11.91
CA THR A 201 -4.00 46.85 12.65
C THR A 201 -3.86 46.67 14.16
N VAL A 202 -3.48 45.48 14.62
CA VAL A 202 -3.33 45.23 16.05
C VAL A 202 -2.11 45.95 16.63
N THR A 203 -1.02 46.09 15.87
CA THR A 203 0.12 46.91 16.31
C THR A 203 -0.30 48.37 16.53
N LEU A 204 -1.09 48.95 15.61
CA LEU A 204 -1.60 50.31 15.75
C LEU A 204 -2.51 50.47 16.98
N LEU A 205 -3.40 49.51 17.22
CA LEU A 205 -4.27 49.52 18.41
C LEU A 205 -3.49 49.34 19.72
N LEU A 206 -2.47 48.49 19.73
CA LEU A 206 -1.60 48.31 20.88
C LEU A 206 -0.75 49.56 21.17
N LEU A 207 -0.25 50.23 20.13
CA LEU A 207 0.45 51.53 20.28
C LEU A 207 -0.46 52.58 20.91
N TYR A 208 -1.76 52.59 20.55
CA TYR A 208 -2.73 53.47 21.18
C TYR A 208 -3.01 53.10 22.64
N ALA A 209 -3.10 51.81 22.97
CA ALA A 209 -3.48 51.34 24.31
C ALA A 209 -2.36 51.43 25.37
N ILE A 210 -1.12 51.07 25.00
CA ILE A 210 0.01 50.95 25.94
C ILE A 210 1.28 51.67 25.48
N GLY A 211 1.22 52.44 24.38
CA GLY A 211 2.36 53.20 23.87
C GLY A 211 3.44 52.31 23.24
N PRO A 212 4.69 52.83 23.09
CA PRO A 212 5.79 52.13 22.42
C PRO A 212 6.19 50.79 23.04
N SER A 213 5.80 50.52 24.30
CA SER A 213 6.10 49.26 25.00
C SER A 213 5.55 48.03 24.27
N CYS A 214 4.52 48.18 23.42
CA CYS A 214 3.98 47.08 22.63
C CYS A 214 4.97 46.53 21.57
N LEU A 215 5.94 47.36 21.13
CA LEU A 215 6.94 46.98 20.14
C LEU A 215 7.87 45.89 20.68
N ALA A 216 8.13 45.88 21.99
CA ALA A 216 8.92 44.84 22.64
C ALA A 216 8.22 43.46 22.52
N GLY A 217 6.91 43.41 22.77
CA GLY A 217 6.12 42.19 22.57
C GLY A 217 6.01 41.78 21.10
N MET A 218 5.90 42.75 20.18
CA MET A 218 5.91 42.45 18.75
C MET A 218 7.26 41.94 18.25
N ALA A 219 8.39 42.42 18.80
CA ALA A 219 9.71 41.90 18.48
C ALA A 219 9.83 40.40 18.80
N VAL A 220 9.20 39.93 19.88
CA VAL A 220 9.18 38.50 20.24
C VAL A 220 8.48 37.67 19.16
N PHE A 221 7.40 38.15 18.55
CA PHE A 221 6.77 37.45 17.41
C PHE A 221 7.72 37.33 16.22
N PHE A 222 8.42 38.41 15.88
CA PHE A 222 9.38 38.42 14.78
C PHE A 222 10.60 37.54 15.04
N VAL A 223 10.98 37.30 16.29
CA VAL A 223 12.06 36.36 16.66
C VAL A 223 11.57 34.91 16.68
N LEU A 224 10.38 34.65 17.22
CA LEU A 224 9.85 33.29 17.30
C LEU A 224 9.46 32.71 15.94
N MET A 225 8.99 33.55 15.01
CA MET A 225 8.57 33.10 13.68
C MET A 225 9.71 32.42 12.89
N PRO A 226 10.92 33.01 12.74
CA PRO A 226 12.06 32.33 12.12
C PRO A 226 12.48 31.05 12.86
N VAL A 227 12.46 31.05 14.20
CA VAL A 227 12.83 29.88 15.01
C VAL A 227 11.86 28.72 14.78
N GLN A 228 10.55 28.98 14.81
CA GLN A 228 9.52 27.98 14.51
C GLN A 228 9.60 27.50 13.06
N THR A 229 9.89 28.40 12.11
CA THR A 229 10.11 28.05 10.70
C THR A 229 11.34 27.14 10.54
N MET A 230 12.44 27.42 11.24
CA MET A 230 13.65 26.59 11.25
C MET A 230 13.36 25.20 11.83
N PHE A 231 12.62 25.10 12.94
CA PHE A 231 12.18 23.80 13.47
C PHE A 231 11.33 23.01 12.46
N GLY A 232 10.43 23.70 11.74
CA GLY A 232 9.62 23.10 10.68
C GLY A 232 10.46 22.58 9.51
N GLN A 233 11.46 23.34 9.05
CA GLN A 233 12.38 22.91 7.98
C GLN A 233 13.22 21.70 8.41
N LEU A 234 13.80 21.73 9.61
CA LEU A 234 14.60 20.61 10.11
C LEU A 234 13.75 19.35 10.31
N PHE A 235 12.51 19.51 10.80
CA PHE A 235 11.52 18.44 10.87
C PHE A 235 11.26 17.83 9.49
N SER A 236 11.06 18.66 8.46
CA SER A 236 10.83 18.20 7.08
C SER A 236 12.02 17.39 6.54
N THR A 237 13.25 17.83 6.77
CA THR A 237 14.46 17.11 6.34
C THR A 237 14.57 15.75 7.02
N LEU A 238 14.38 15.68 8.34
CA LEU A 238 14.41 14.42 9.09
C LEU A 238 13.27 13.48 8.68
N ARG A 239 12.11 14.02 8.29
CA ARG A 239 10.99 13.23 7.77
C ARG A 239 11.31 12.62 6.41
N ALA A 240 12.05 13.32 5.55
CA ALA A 240 12.52 12.77 4.28
C ALA A 240 13.49 11.61 4.48
N GLU A 241 14.45 11.74 5.42
CA GLU A 241 15.34 10.63 5.80
C GLU A 241 14.58 9.45 6.40
N THR A 242 13.56 9.73 7.24
CA THR A 242 12.70 8.70 7.84
C THR A 242 11.98 7.91 6.75
N ALA A 243 11.42 8.57 5.74
CA ALA A 243 10.71 7.90 4.65
C ALA A 243 11.59 6.86 3.92
N VAL A 244 12.86 7.18 3.66
CA VAL A 244 13.81 6.25 3.03
C VAL A 244 14.04 5.00 3.89
N LEU A 245 14.22 5.16 5.20
CA LEU A 245 14.39 4.04 6.14
C LEU A 245 13.10 3.22 6.31
N THR A 246 11.94 3.88 6.30
CA THR A 246 10.63 3.22 6.34
C THR A 246 10.41 2.35 5.10
N ASP A 247 10.77 2.84 3.91
CA ASP A 247 10.69 2.09 2.65
C ASP A 247 11.61 0.87 2.68
N GLU A 248 12.84 1.03 3.18
CA GLU A 248 13.78 -0.09 3.36
C GLU A 248 13.21 -1.16 4.30
N ARG A 249 12.68 -0.77 5.46
CA ARG A 249 12.04 -1.68 6.42
C ARG A 249 10.87 -2.43 5.79
N ILE A 250 9.95 -1.71 5.12
CA ILE A 250 8.77 -2.32 4.50
C ILE A 250 9.17 -3.32 3.42
N ARG A 251 10.19 -2.99 2.61
CA ARG A 251 10.75 -3.90 1.61
C ARG A 251 11.31 -5.17 2.26
N THR A 252 12.17 -5.03 3.27
CA THR A 252 12.74 -6.19 3.99
C THR A 252 11.64 -7.04 4.63
N MET A 253 10.62 -6.42 5.23
CA MET A 253 9.46 -7.16 5.77
C MET A 253 8.66 -7.88 4.68
N SER A 254 8.47 -7.27 3.51
CA SER A 254 7.80 -7.89 2.37
C SER A 254 8.53 -9.13 1.90
N GLU A 255 9.86 -9.10 1.85
CA GLU A 255 10.68 -10.25 1.51
C GLU A 255 10.55 -11.38 2.55
N VAL A 256 10.59 -11.03 3.84
CA VAL A 256 10.42 -11.99 4.94
C VAL A 256 9.05 -12.66 4.89
N ILE A 257 7.97 -11.88 4.70
CA ILE A 257 6.61 -12.42 4.66
C ILE A 257 6.38 -13.25 3.40
N SER A 258 6.88 -12.80 2.24
CA SER A 258 6.80 -13.56 0.98
C SER A 258 7.56 -14.88 1.05
N GLY A 259 8.73 -14.89 1.70
CA GLY A 259 9.56 -16.06 1.90
C GLY A 259 9.25 -16.88 3.16
N ILE A 260 8.16 -16.60 3.89
CA ILE A 260 7.97 -17.09 5.26
C ILE A 260 7.98 -18.61 5.39
N ARG A 261 7.42 -19.33 4.41
CA ARG A 261 7.40 -20.80 4.39
C ARG A 261 8.82 -21.35 4.33
N VAL A 262 9.66 -20.78 3.47
CA VAL A 262 11.05 -21.16 3.30
C VAL A 262 11.85 -20.79 4.56
N ILE A 263 11.68 -19.58 5.09
CA ILE A 263 12.33 -19.13 6.34
C ILE A 263 12.04 -20.10 7.49
N LYS A 264 10.77 -20.49 7.67
CA LYS A 264 10.37 -21.45 8.71
C LYS A 264 11.00 -22.81 8.50
N MET A 265 10.93 -23.37 7.29
CA MET A 265 11.53 -24.68 6.97
C MET A 265 13.06 -24.70 7.20
N TYR A 266 13.75 -23.59 6.95
CA TYR A 266 15.17 -23.47 7.24
C TYR A 266 15.49 -23.12 8.71
N GLY A 267 14.53 -22.67 9.52
CA GLY A 267 14.80 -22.17 10.88
C GLY A 267 15.56 -20.83 10.89
N TRP A 268 15.25 -19.95 9.93
CA TRP A 268 15.92 -18.65 9.72
C TRP A 268 15.22 -17.46 10.39
N GLU A 269 14.23 -17.69 11.24
CA GLU A 269 13.42 -16.65 11.87
C GLU A 269 14.27 -15.67 12.70
N LYS A 270 15.22 -16.16 13.50
CA LYS A 270 16.08 -15.33 14.38
C LYS A 270 16.97 -14.33 13.59
N PRO A 271 17.73 -14.72 12.54
CA PRO A 271 18.51 -13.78 11.74
C PRO A 271 17.68 -12.71 11.03
N PHE A 272 16.54 -13.09 10.45
CA PHE A 272 15.65 -12.12 9.80
C PHE A 272 14.99 -11.20 10.82
N ALA A 273 14.72 -11.70 12.04
CA ALA A 273 14.27 -10.87 13.14
C ALA A 273 15.28 -9.77 13.47
N ALA A 274 16.55 -10.16 13.66
CA ALA A 274 17.65 -9.23 13.96
C ALA A 274 17.87 -8.20 12.85
N LEU A 275 17.76 -8.60 11.58
CA LEU A 275 17.89 -7.70 10.44
C LEU A 275 16.82 -6.60 10.46
N VAL A 276 15.56 -6.96 10.67
CA VAL A 276 14.46 -5.99 10.70
C VAL A 276 14.54 -5.10 11.95
N ASP A 277 14.95 -5.65 13.10
CA ASP A 277 15.17 -4.88 14.32
C ASP A 277 16.27 -3.83 14.17
N GLU A 278 17.34 -4.13 13.42
CA GLU A 278 18.42 -3.18 13.12
C GLU A 278 17.91 -2.00 12.29
N VAL A 279 17.19 -2.27 11.20
CA VAL A 279 16.56 -1.24 10.36
C VAL A 279 15.55 -0.42 11.16
N ARG A 280 14.73 -1.08 12.00
CA ARG A 280 13.76 -0.37 12.86
C ARG A 280 14.44 0.52 13.90
N ARG A 281 15.60 0.13 14.44
CA ARG A 281 16.33 0.93 15.42
C ARG A 281 16.88 2.23 14.82
N THR A 282 17.42 2.17 13.60
CA THR A 282 17.90 3.36 12.88
C THR A 282 16.74 4.28 12.48
N GLU A 283 15.63 3.70 12.01
CA GLU A 283 14.38 4.41 11.71
C GLU A 283 13.83 5.15 12.95
N ILE A 284 13.68 4.46 14.08
CA ILE A 284 13.13 5.06 15.32
C ILE A 284 14.03 6.16 15.86
N SER A 285 15.35 6.05 15.73
CA SER A 285 16.27 7.13 16.11
C SER A 285 15.96 8.45 15.37
N LYS A 286 15.61 8.37 14.08
CA LYS A 286 15.22 9.53 13.27
C LYS A 286 13.80 10.02 13.61
N ILE A 287 12.85 9.11 13.78
CA ILE A 287 11.48 9.42 14.22
C ILE A 287 11.49 10.15 15.57
N MET A 288 12.32 9.71 16.51
CA MET A 288 12.46 10.32 17.84
C MET A 288 12.99 11.75 17.75
N LYS A 289 14.05 12.00 16.98
CA LYS A 289 14.59 13.36 16.77
C LYS A 289 13.54 14.27 16.13
N SER A 290 12.82 13.78 15.13
CA SER A 290 11.72 14.50 14.47
C SER A 290 10.58 14.82 15.44
N SER A 291 10.21 13.85 16.30
CA SER A 291 9.18 14.01 17.32
C SER A 291 9.57 15.01 18.41
N TYR A 292 10.84 15.04 18.83
CA TYR A 292 11.33 16.07 19.75
C TYR A 292 11.24 17.47 19.15
N LEU A 293 11.64 17.66 17.89
CA LEU A 293 11.50 18.97 17.23
C LEU A 293 10.04 19.41 17.12
N ARG A 294 9.12 18.48 16.82
CA ARG A 294 7.68 18.76 16.83
C ARG A 294 7.19 19.14 18.23
N GLY A 295 7.63 18.42 19.25
CA GLY A 295 7.31 18.72 20.65
C GLY A 295 7.82 20.08 21.11
N LEU A 296 9.03 20.46 20.69
CA LEU A 296 9.62 21.78 20.93
C LEU A 296 8.86 22.89 20.21
N ASN A 297 8.48 22.68 18.94
CA ASN A 297 7.69 23.65 18.17
C ASN A 297 6.31 23.89 18.81
N MET A 298 5.65 22.82 19.25
CA MET A 298 4.36 22.89 19.94
C MET A 298 4.48 23.58 21.30
N ALA A 299 5.47 23.21 22.12
CA ALA A 299 5.73 23.88 23.40
C ALA A 299 6.03 25.38 23.21
N SER A 300 6.82 25.72 22.17
CA SER A 300 7.11 27.11 21.80
C SER A 300 5.84 27.91 21.53
N PHE A 301 4.87 27.36 20.78
CA PHE A 301 3.59 28.04 20.52
C PHE A 301 2.79 28.38 21.79
N PHE A 302 2.69 27.43 22.73
CA PHE A 302 1.95 27.65 23.99
C PHE A 302 2.66 28.64 24.92
N VAL A 303 3.99 28.56 24.97
CA VAL A 303 4.82 29.42 25.81
C VAL A 303 4.93 30.84 25.24
N ALA A 304 4.93 31.02 23.90
CA ALA A 304 5.09 32.30 23.23
C ALA A 304 4.18 33.40 23.78
N GLY A 305 2.90 33.11 23.95
CA GLY A 305 1.92 34.09 24.46
C GLY A 305 2.26 34.61 25.86
N LYS A 306 2.88 33.77 26.70
CA LYS A 306 3.28 34.15 28.07
C LYS A 306 4.53 35.02 28.06
N ILE A 307 5.52 34.66 27.24
CA ILE A 307 6.73 35.46 27.05
C ILE A 307 6.39 36.86 26.52
N ILE A 308 5.49 36.94 25.52
CA ILE A 308 5.07 38.21 24.92
C ILE A 308 4.41 39.12 25.95
N VAL A 309 3.40 38.61 26.67
CA VAL A 309 2.70 39.40 27.70
C VAL A 309 3.67 39.83 28.80
N PHE A 310 4.54 38.93 29.27
CA PHE A 310 5.52 39.23 30.29
C PHE A 310 6.49 40.35 29.87
N ILE A 311 7.10 40.24 28.68
CA ILE A 311 8.05 41.25 28.19
C ILE A 311 7.35 42.62 28.01
N THR A 312 6.14 42.64 27.44
CA THR A 312 5.39 43.88 27.25
C THR A 312 5.05 44.55 28.58
N VAL A 313 4.56 43.79 29.56
CA VAL A 313 4.23 44.32 30.90
C VAL A 313 5.49 44.80 31.62
N CYS A 314 6.59 44.05 31.57
CA CYS A 314 7.85 44.46 32.17
C CYS A 314 8.38 45.78 31.59
N VAL A 315 8.40 45.93 30.25
CA VAL A 315 8.84 47.18 29.61
C VAL A 315 7.89 48.34 29.94
N TYR A 316 6.59 48.09 30.05
CA TYR A 316 5.60 49.10 30.43
C TYR A 316 5.78 49.61 31.86
N VAL A 317 6.07 48.72 32.82
CA VAL A 317 6.34 49.10 34.22
C VAL A 317 7.70 49.80 34.34
N LEU A 318 8.74 49.31 33.66
CA LEU A 318 10.08 49.92 33.67
C LEU A 318 10.10 51.33 33.07
N THR A 319 9.16 51.66 32.19
CA THR A 319 8.98 53.01 31.63
C THR A 319 8.21 53.96 32.57
N GLY A 320 7.86 53.51 33.78
CA GLY A 320 7.23 54.32 34.83
C GLY A 320 5.71 54.41 34.75
N ASN A 321 5.06 53.61 33.90
CA ASN A 321 3.60 53.63 33.74
C ASN A 321 2.88 52.74 34.76
N GLN A 322 1.68 53.15 35.18
CA GLN A 322 0.82 52.37 36.09
C GLN A 322 -0.06 51.37 35.33
N LEU A 323 -0.16 50.14 35.86
CA LEU A 323 -0.98 49.08 35.30
C LEU A 323 -2.45 49.24 35.71
N SER A 324 -3.35 49.20 34.72
CA SER A 324 -4.79 49.05 34.92
C SER A 324 -5.25 47.73 34.30
N ALA A 325 -6.23 47.07 34.93
CA ALA A 325 -6.78 45.80 34.47
C ALA A 325 -7.36 45.92 33.06
N SER A 326 -8.12 46.99 32.76
CA SER A 326 -8.73 47.19 31.42
C SER A 326 -7.68 47.20 30.30
N ARG A 327 -6.53 47.86 30.52
CA ARG A 327 -5.42 47.91 29.56
C ARG A 327 -4.71 46.55 29.43
N VAL A 328 -4.42 45.89 30.54
CA VAL A 328 -3.72 44.58 30.53
C VAL A 328 -4.54 43.52 29.81
N PHE A 329 -5.83 43.38 30.15
CA PHE A 329 -6.71 42.38 29.53
C PHE A 329 -6.96 42.65 28.05
N MET A 330 -7.09 43.92 27.65
CA MET A 330 -7.18 44.31 26.26
C MET A 330 -5.91 43.92 25.49
N THR A 331 -4.73 44.25 26.02
CA THR A 331 -3.43 43.91 25.41
C THR A 331 -3.22 42.41 25.29
N VAL A 332 -3.50 41.63 26.35
CA VAL A 332 -3.38 40.16 26.34
C VAL A 332 -4.29 39.55 25.27
N SER A 333 -5.53 40.03 25.17
CA SER A 333 -6.52 39.53 24.21
C SER A 333 -6.16 39.91 22.76
N LEU A 334 -5.64 41.12 22.53
CA LEU A 334 -5.14 41.57 21.22
C LEU A 334 -3.92 40.75 20.76
N TYR A 335 -2.95 40.51 21.63
CA TYR A 335 -1.82 39.60 21.31
C TYR A 335 -2.30 38.17 21.06
N GLY A 336 -3.30 37.71 21.80
CA GLY A 336 -3.94 36.40 21.59
C GLY A 336 -4.53 36.25 20.18
N ALA A 337 -5.22 37.28 19.69
CA ALA A 337 -5.83 37.30 18.36
C ALA A 337 -4.77 37.19 17.24
N VAL A 338 -3.70 37.99 17.33
CA VAL A 338 -2.63 38.00 16.31
C VAL A 338 -1.76 36.75 16.35
N ARG A 339 -1.52 36.20 17.54
CA ARG A 339 -0.59 35.08 17.73
C ARG A 339 -0.93 33.92 16.81
N LEU A 340 -2.19 33.51 16.76
CA LEU A 340 -2.60 32.34 15.98
C LEU A 340 -2.36 32.58 14.48
N THR A 341 -2.72 33.76 13.98
CA THR A 341 -2.55 34.11 12.56
C THR A 341 -1.09 34.20 12.14
N ILE A 342 -0.22 34.88 12.92
CA ILE A 342 1.19 35.08 12.55
C ILE A 342 2.05 33.84 12.82
N THR A 343 1.89 33.19 13.98
CA THR A 343 2.81 32.12 14.38
C THR A 343 2.45 30.75 13.80
N LEU A 344 1.19 30.55 13.37
CA LEU A 344 0.72 29.26 12.89
C LEU A 344 0.17 29.32 11.45
N PHE A 345 -0.87 30.12 11.21
CA PHE A 345 -1.57 30.09 9.92
C PHE A 345 -0.76 30.68 8.76
N PHE A 346 -0.06 31.79 8.98
CA PHE A 346 0.76 32.40 7.94
C PHE A 346 1.95 31.50 7.51
N PRO A 347 2.75 30.93 8.44
CA PRO A 347 3.78 29.94 8.08
C PRO A 347 3.22 28.72 7.36
N PHE A 348 2.08 28.17 7.81
CA PHE A 348 1.42 27.05 7.12
C PHE A 348 0.93 27.42 5.72
N ALA A 349 0.45 28.65 5.51
CA ALA A 349 0.08 29.10 4.17
C ALA A 349 1.28 29.12 3.22
N ILE A 350 2.44 29.59 3.68
CA ILE A 350 3.69 29.57 2.90
C ILE A 350 4.13 28.12 2.61
N GLU A 351 4.12 27.27 3.62
CA GLU A 351 4.45 25.84 3.50
C GLU A 351 3.58 25.17 2.43
N LYS A 352 2.25 25.30 2.55
CA LYS A 352 1.29 24.66 1.64
C LYS A 352 1.36 25.21 0.23
N VAL A 353 1.60 26.50 0.05
CA VAL A 353 1.86 27.07 -1.28
C VAL A 353 3.10 26.43 -1.91
N SER A 354 4.20 26.32 -1.17
CA SER A 354 5.44 25.69 -1.66
C SER A 354 5.20 24.24 -2.09
N GLU A 355 4.55 23.44 -1.24
CA GLU A 355 4.26 22.02 -1.52
C GLU A 355 3.34 21.85 -2.73
N SER A 356 2.31 22.68 -2.86
CA SER A 356 1.37 22.64 -3.98
C SER A 356 1.99 23.10 -5.29
N LEU A 357 2.91 24.08 -5.27
CA LEU A 357 3.63 24.51 -6.48
C LEU A 357 4.48 23.38 -7.08
N ILE A 358 5.12 22.55 -6.24
CA ILE A 358 5.86 21.37 -6.70
C ILE A 358 4.91 20.36 -7.34
N SER A 359 3.75 20.11 -6.71
CA SER A 359 2.72 19.21 -7.25
C SER A 359 2.11 19.71 -8.55
N ILE A 360 1.82 21.01 -8.67
CA ILE A 360 1.39 21.63 -9.93
C ILE A 360 2.42 21.40 -11.03
N ARG A 361 3.72 21.58 -10.75
CA ARG A 361 4.79 21.33 -11.74
C ARG A 361 4.83 19.86 -12.18
N ARG A 362 4.72 18.91 -11.25
CA ARG A 362 4.69 17.47 -11.57
C ARG A 362 3.49 17.11 -12.45
N ILE A 363 2.30 17.60 -12.09
CA ILE A 363 1.09 17.36 -12.89
C ILE A 363 1.18 18.05 -14.25
N GLN A 364 1.71 19.27 -14.31
CA GLN A 364 1.93 19.98 -15.57
C GLN A 364 2.86 19.19 -16.50
N ASN A 365 4.00 18.70 -16.00
CA ASN A 365 4.93 17.90 -16.79
C ASN A 365 4.27 16.62 -17.31
N PHE A 366 3.42 15.97 -16.49
CA PHE A 366 2.64 14.81 -16.90
C PHE A 366 1.61 15.14 -17.99
N LEU A 367 0.86 16.23 -17.85
CA LEU A 367 -0.14 16.67 -18.83
C LEU A 367 0.47 17.07 -20.19
N LEU A 368 1.75 17.42 -20.22
CA LEU A 368 2.49 17.77 -21.44
C LEU A 368 3.12 16.57 -22.16
N LEU A 369 3.01 15.36 -21.61
CA LEU A 369 3.46 14.16 -22.29
C LEU A 369 2.70 13.94 -23.60
N GLU A 370 3.35 13.24 -24.54
CA GLU A 370 2.80 12.99 -25.86
C GLU A 370 1.62 12.01 -25.81
N GLU A 371 0.58 12.34 -26.58
CA GLU A 371 -0.61 11.50 -26.74
C GLU A 371 -0.53 10.67 -28.03
N VAL A 372 -1.27 9.57 -28.06
CA VAL A 372 -1.47 8.81 -29.30
C VAL A 372 -2.29 9.66 -30.27
N ALA A 373 -1.81 9.81 -31.51
CA ALA A 373 -2.56 10.51 -32.54
C ALA A 373 -3.96 9.90 -32.66
N PRO A 374 -5.05 10.70 -32.61
CA PRO A 374 -6.39 10.19 -32.76
C PRO A 374 -6.49 9.50 -34.11
N ARG A 375 -6.77 8.18 -34.12
CA ARG A 375 -7.09 7.48 -35.36
C ARG A 375 -8.29 8.21 -35.96
N PRO A 376 -8.24 8.67 -37.23
CA PRO A 376 -9.44 9.09 -37.89
C PRO A 376 -10.39 7.90 -37.82
N LEU A 377 -11.53 8.08 -37.15
CA LEU A 377 -12.67 7.16 -37.25
C LEU A 377 -12.93 7.04 -38.75
N ALA A 378 -12.42 5.96 -39.35
CA ALA A 378 -12.78 5.61 -40.70
C ALA A 378 -14.30 5.53 -40.67
N THR A 379 -14.93 6.39 -41.47
CA THR A 379 -16.36 6.47 -41.71
C THR A 379 -16.87 5.06 -42.00
N ALA A 380 -17.34 4.39 -40.96
CA ALA A 380 -17.81 3.02 -41.02
C ALA A 380 -19.18 3.01 -41.71
N ARG A 381 -19.16 3.00 -43.04
CA ARG A 381 -20.29 2.57 -43.90
C ARG A 381 -19.91 2.17 -45.32
N ALA A 382 -18.66 2.34 -45.77
CA ALA A 382 -18.23 1.87 -47.09
C ALA A 382 -17.54 0.49 -47.00
N GLU A 383 -18.23 -0.53 -47.54
CA GLU A 383 -17.72 -1.84 -48.01
C GLU A 383 -16.98 -2.76 -47.01
N ARG A 384 -17.77 -3.53 -46.23
CA ARG A 384 -17.32 -4.57 -45.27
C ARG A 384 -16.58 -5.80 -45.86
N LYS A 385 -16.27 -5.86 -47.17
CA LYS A 385 -15.79 -7.12 -47.80
C LYS A 385 -14.27 -7.33 -47.78
N ASP A 386 -13.47 -6.29 -47.54
CA ASP A 386 -12.00 -6.38 -47.61
C ASP A 386 -11.33 -6.13 -46.23
N CYS A 387 -11.50 -7.05 -45.29
CA CYS A 387 -10.73 -7.05 -44.04
C CYS A 387 -9.30 -7.51 -44.33
N ILE A 388 -8.33 -6.58 -44.29
CA ILE A 388 -6.95 -6.83 -44.67
C ILE A 388 -6.00 -6.21 -43.64
N VAL A 389 -4.98 -6.97 -43.24
CA VAL A 389 -3.77 -6.46 -42.59
C VAL A 389 -2.66 -6.45 -43.63
N LYS A 390 -2.18 -5.26 -43.99
CA LYS A 390 -1.08 -5.07 -44.97
C LYS A 390 0.06 -4.32 -44.29
N ILE A 391 1.25 -4.91 -44.32
CA ILE A 391 2.50 -4.31 -43.84
C ILE A 391 3.49 -4.29 -45.00
N GLU A 392 4.04 -3.11 -45.30
CA GLU A 392 5.06 -2.91 -46.34
C GLU A 392 6.25 -2.15 -45.76
N ASP A 393 7.43 -2.75 -45.85
CA ASP A 393 8.76 -2.23 -45.52
C ASP A 393 8.83 -1.52 -44.17
N LEU A 394 8.30 -2.20 -43.15
CA LEU A 394 8.16 -1.65 -41.80
C LEU A 394 9.51 -1.45 -41.11
N LEU A 395 9.72 -0.23 -40.59
CA LEU A 395 10.84 0.13 -39.74
C LEU A 395 10.33 0.75 -38.43
N CYS A 396 10.67 0.14 -37.29
CA CYS A 396 10.20 0.58 -35.98
C CYS A 396 11.31 0.59 -34.92
N TYR A 397 11.21 1.54 -34.00
CA TYR A 397 12.04 1.64 -32.79
C TYR A 397 11.15 1.79 -31.55
N TRP A 398 11.42 1.04 -30.49
CA TRP A 398 10.84 1.34 -29.17
C TRP A 398 11.37 2.65 -28.60
N SER A 399 12.65 2.94 -28.84
CA SER A 399 13.32 4.20 -28.49
C SER A 399 14.30 4.58 -29.59
N MET A 400 14.28 5.86 -29.99
CA MET A 400 15.26 6.42 -30.94
C MET A 400 16.69 6.45 -30.38
N MET A 401 16.87 6.15 -29.08
CA MET A 401 18.20 6.03 -28.47
C MET A 401 18.84 4.65 -28.68
N LEU A 402 18.12 3.69 -29.24
CA LEU A 402 18.67 2.37 -29.57
C LEU A 402 19.43 2.46 -30.90
N GLU A 403 20.66 1.93 -30.92
CA GLU A 403 21.50 1.91 -32.13
C GLU A 403 20.95 0.99 -33.24
N ALA A 404 20.05 0.05 -32.92
CA ALA A 404 19.46 -0.90 -33.86
C ALA A 404 17.91 -0.87 -33.87
N PRO A 405 17.27 -0.97 -35.05
CA PRO A 405 15.81 -1.03 -35.17
C PRO A 405 15.26 -2.31 -34.54
N THR A 406 14.09 -2.21 -33.90
CA THR A 406 13.39 -3.36 -33.32
C THR A 406 12.75 -4.23 -34.40
N LEU A 407 12.25 -3.60 -35.47
CA LEU A 407 11.74 -4.27 -36.67
C LEU A 407 12.31 -3.57 -37.90
N GLN A 408 12.77 -4.35 -38.87
CA GLN A 408 13.35 -3.85 -40.12
C GLN A 408 12.91 -4.73 -41.30
N ASN A 409 12.48 -4.08 -42.38
CA ASN A 409 12.14 -4.70 -43.66
C ASN A 409 11.12 -5.85 -43.53
N VAL A 410 10.09 -5.66 -42.70
CA VAL A 410 9.01 -6.64 -42.54
C VAL A 410 7.86 -6.30 -43.49
N SER A 411 7.52 -7.25 -44.37
CA SER A 411 6.51 -7.08 -45.42
C SER A 411 5.62 -8.33 -45.57
N PHE A 412 4.34 -8.24 -45.24
CA PHE A 412 3.37 -9.31 -45.44
C PHE A 412 1.93 -8.81 -45.54
N THR A 413 1.03 -9.68 -45.99
CA THR A 413 -0.41 -9.39 -46.08
C THR A 413 -1.20 -10.58 -45.57
N VAL A 414 -2.23 -10.32 -44.76
CA VAL A 414 -3.16 -11.33 -44.24
C VAL A 414 -4.56 -11.02 -44.78
N ARG A 415 -5.17 -12.01 -45.44
CA ARG A 415 -6.52 -11.95 -46.01
C ARG A 415 -7.55 -12.59 -45.06
N PRO A 416 -8.86 -12.42 -45.30
CA PRO A 416 -9.91 -13.14 -44.58
C PRO A 416 -9.69 -14.66 -44.62
N GLU A 417 -10.14 -15.34 -43.56
CA GLU A 417 -10.02 -16.80 -43.35
C GLU A 417 -8.60 -17.36 -43.20
N GLN A 418 -7.54 -16.54 -43.27
CA GLN A 418 -6.16 -17.02 -43.14
C GLN A 418 -5.65 -17.03 -41.69
N LEU A 419 -4.89 -18.07 -41.34
CA LEU A 419 -4.08 -18.20 -40.13
C LEU A 419 -2.59 -17.95 -40.46
N LEU A 420 -2.07 -16.82 -39.99
CA LEU A 420 -0.64 -16.48 -40.05
C LEU A 420 0.04 -16.90 -38.75
N ALA A 421 1.03 -17.79 -38.82
CA ALA A 421 1.89 -18.13 -37.68
C ALA A 421 3.20 -17.32 -37.71
N VAL A 422 3.57 -16.71 -36.58
CA VAL A 422 4.83 -15.96 -36.43
C VAL A 422 5.74 -16.71 -35.45
N ILE A 423 6.92 -17.10 -35.92
CA ILE A 423 7.91 -17.85 -35.13
C ILE A 423 9.27 -17.15 -35.11
N GLY A 424 10.10 -17.51 -34.14
CA GLY A 424 11.45 -16.96 -33.98
C GLY A 424 11.97 -17.12 -32.55
N PRO A 425 13.30 -16.98 -32.33
CA PRO A 425 13.89 -17.06 -30.99
C PRO A 425 13.33 -15.99 -30.03
N VAL A 426 13.60 -16.16 -28.73
CA VAL A 426 13.25 -15.15 -27.73
C VAL A 426 13.97 -13.84 -28.08
N GLY A 427 13.28 -12.70 -27.98
CA GLY A 427 13.85 -11.40 -28.37
C GLY A 427 13.83 -11.07 -29.87
N ALA A 428 13.30 -11.93 -30.74
CA ALA A 428 13.27 -11.69 -32.20
C ALA A 428 12.33 -10.57 -32.69
N GLY A 429 11.55 -9.93 -31.80
CA GLY A 429 10.61 -8.85 -32.15
C GLY A 429 9.17 -9.31 -32.44
N LYS A 430 8.79 -10.55 -32.09
CA LYS A 430 7.44 -11.12 -32.38
C LYS A 430 6.30 -10.31 -31.75
N SER A 431 6.36 -10.02 -30.46
CA SER A 431 5.35 -9.20 -29.78
C SER A 431 5.39 -7.74 -30.24
N SER A 432 6.58 -7.21 -30.54
CA SER A 432 6.76 -5.87 -31.14
C SER A 432 6.00 -5.73 -32.48
N LEU A 433 5.96 -6.78 -33.29
CA LEU A 433 5.20 -6.81 -34.54
C LEU A 433 3.69 -6.69 -34.29
N LEU A 434 3.16 -7.39 -33.28
CA LEU A 434 1.76 -7.25 -32.88
C LEU A 434 1.46 -5.84 -32.35
N SER A 435 2.39 -5.25 -31.56
CA SER A 435 2.27 -3.87 -31.08
C SER A 435 2.26 -2.84 -32.22
N ALA A 436 3.00 -3.08 -33.31
CA ALA A 436 2.94 -2.23 -34.50
C ALA A 436 1.58 -2.30 -35.20
N ILE A 437 0.99 -3.49 -35.32
CA ILE A 437 -0.37 -3.68 -35.89
C ILE A 437 -1.44 -3.00 -35.01
N LEU A 438 -1.29 -3.09 -33.69
CA LEU A 438 -2.18 -2.41 -32.73
C LEU A 438 -2.06 -0.89 -32.79
N GLY A 439 -0.95 -0.35 -33.32
CA GLY A 439 -0.63 1.07 -33.32
C GLY A 439 -0.05 1.57 -31.99
N GLU A 440 0.44 0.65 -31.14
CA GLU A 440 1.17 0.96 -29.91
C GLU A 440 2.64 1.25 -30.18
N LEU A 441 3.22 0.61 -31.20
CA LEU A 441 4.57 0.90 -31.69
C LEU A 441 4.49 1.82 -32.91
N SER A 442 5.04 3.02 -32.81
CA SER A 442 5.04 3.99 -33.91
C SER A 442 5.97 3.54 -35.06
N GLN A 443 5.47 3.60 -36.30
CA GLN A 443 6.27 3.39 -37.51
C GLN A 443 7.08 4.66 -37.83
N GLU A 444 8.36 4.51 -38.17
CA GLU A 444 9.20 5.60 -38.69
C GLU A 444 9.14 5.65 -40.22
N SER A 445 9.26 4.47 -40.85
CA SER A 445 9.06 4.28 -42.30
C SER A 445 8.29 2.99 -42.58
N GLY A 446 7.71 2.91 -43.77
CA GLY A 446 6.83 1.80 -44.18
C GLY A 446 5.34 2.11 -43.98
N VAL A 447 4.50 1.15 -44.35
CA VAL A 447 3.04 1.31 -44.36
C VAL A 447 2.38 0.16 -43.60
N VAL A 448 1.72 0.47 -42.48
CA VAL A 448 0.78 -0.44 -41.79
C VAL A 448 -0.67 -0.01 -42.09
N LYS A 449 -1.40 -0.83 -42.85
CA LYS A 449 -2.83 -0.66 -43.12
C LYS A 449 -3.63 -1.78 -42.47
N VAL A 450 -4.55 -1.41 -41.59
CA VAL A 450 -5.48 -2.35 -40.94
C VAL A 450 -6.91 -1.90 -41.18
N ARG A 451 -7.74 -2.77 -41.73
CA ARG A 451 -9.18 -2.54 -41.99
C ARG A 451 -10.03 -3.52 -41.19
N GLY A 452 -10.73 -3.01 -40.17
CA GLY A 452 -11.62 -3.79 -39.29
C GLY A 452 -11.38 -3.51 -37.81
N VAL A 453 -12.27 -4.02 -36.95
CA VAL A 453 -12.10 -4.00 -35.49
C VAL A 453 -11.11 -5.08 -35.08
N LEU A 454 -10.11 -4.71 -34.28
CA LEU A 454 -9.07 -5.62 -33.78
C LEU A 454 -9.42 -6.12 -32.37
N THR A 455 -9.01 -7.35 -32.05
CA THR A 455 -8.88 -7.83 -30.66
C THR A 455 -7.51 -8.43 -30.43
N TYR A 456 -7.03 -8.35 -29.19
CA TYR A 456 -5.70 -8.76 -28.79
C TYR A 456 -5.76 -9.67 -27.56
N VAL A 457 -5.05 -10.79 -27.62
CA VAL A 457 -4.75 -11.66 -26.48
C VAL A 457 -3.28 -11.53 -26.19
N SER A 458 -2.96 -10.95 -25.04
CA SER A 458 -1.59 -10.69 -24.60
C SER A 458 -0.88 -11.94 -24.10
N GLN A 459 0.45 -11.97 -24.25
CA GLN A 459 1.30 -13.07 -23.78
C GLN A 459 1.18 -13.28 -22.27
N GLN A 460 1.10 -12.19 -21.51
CA GLN A 460 0.71 -12.22 -20.10
C GLN A 460 -0.78 -11.90 -20.00
N PRO A 461 -1.64 -12.87 -19.63
CA PRO A 461 -3.08 -12.66 -19.59
C PRO A 461 -3.46 -11.62 -18.54
N TRP A 462 -4.19 -10.58 -18.96
CA TRP A 462 -4.62 -9.51 -18.08
C TRP A 462 -6.09 -9.71 -17.64
N ILE A 463 -6.31 -9.83 -16.33
CA ILE A 463 -7.62 -10.12 -15.70
C ILE A 463 -8.00 -8.97 -14.78
N LEU A 464 -9.23 -8.45 -14.94
CA LEU A 464 -9.79 -7.40 -14.09
C LEU A 464 -10.29 -8.00 -12.76
N PRO A 465 -10.21 -7.26 -11.65
CA PRO A 465 -10.90 -7.64 -10.43
C PRO A 465 -12.43 -7.66 -10.67
N GLY A 466 -13.10 -8.76 -10.33
CA GLY A 466 -14.52 -8.97 -10.63
C GLY A 466 -14.85 -10.44 -10.80
N SER A 467 -16.05 -10.78 -11.29
CA SER A 467 -16.39 -12.17 -11.59
C SER A 467 -15.71 -12.65 -12.88
N ILE A 468 -15.59 -13.97 -13.06
CA ILE A 468 -15.13 -14.55 -14.33
C ILE A 468 -16.08 -14.12 -15.46
N ARG A 469 -17.39 -14.12 -15.19
CA ARG A 469 -18.40 -13.64 -16.13
C ARG A 469 -18.16 -12.19 -16.57
N SER A 470 -17.99 -11.25 -15.64
CA SER A 470 -17.77 -9.84 -16.02
C SER A 470 -16.48 -9.67 -16.82
N ASN A 471 -15.44 -10.44 -16.51
CA ASN A 471 -14.18 -10.46 -17.25
C ASN A 471 -14.34 -10.93 -18.70
N ILE A 472 -15.16 -11.95 -18.96
CA ILE A 472 -15.39 -12.48 -20.31
C ILE A 472 -16.32 -11.55 -21.10
N LEU A 473 -17.38 -11.04 -20.47
CA LEU A 473 -18.35 -10.12 -21.08
C LEU A 473 -17.72 -8.77 -21.44
N PHE A 474 -16.87 -8.23 -20.55
CA PHE A 474 -16.09 -7.02 -20.75
C PHE A 474 -16.93 -5.84 -21.28
N GLY A 475 -18.00 -5.52 -20.54
CA GLY A 475 -18.93 -4.42 -20.84
C GLY A 475 -20.03 -4.74 -21.85
N LYS A 476 -20.05 -5.94 -22.45
CA LYS A 476 -21.16 -6.40 -23.31
C LYS A 476 -22.24 -7.13 -22.52
N GLU A 477 -23.46 -7.10 -23.06
CA GLU A 477 -24.58 -7.87 -22.52
C GLU A 477 -24.34 -9.39 -22.63
N LEU A 478 -24.95 -10.16 -21.73
CA LEU A 478 -24.86 -11.62 -21.70
C LEU A 478 -25.78 -12.23 -22.75
N ASP A 479 -25.21 -12.88 -23.76
CA ASP A 479 -25.90 -13.82 -24.64
C ASP A 479 -25.60 -15.25 -24.16
N PRO A 480 -26.58 -15.95 -23.54
CA PRO A 480 -26.36 -17.26 -22.94
C PRO A 480 -25.83 -18.31 -23.93
N ARG A 481 -26.30 -18.27 -25.19
CA ARG A 481 -25.93 -19.28 -26.20
C ARG A 481 -24.51 -19.05 -26.70
N LYS A 482 -24.16 -17.79 -26.96
CA LYS A 482 -22.80 -17.41 -27.35
C LYS A 482 -21.82 -17.67 -26.21
N TYR A 483 -22.19 -17.28 -24.99
CA TYR A 483 -21.36 -17.44 -23.79
C TYR A 483 -21.02 -18.92 -23.52
N ASP A 484 -22.03 -19.81 -23.53
CA ASP A 484 -21.80 -21.24 -23.32
C ASP A 484 -20.97 -21.89 -24.44
N ARG A 485 -21.15 -21.45 -25.70
CA ARG A 485 -20.31 -21.89 -26.82
C ARG A 485 -18.85 -21.47 -26.64
N VAL A 486 -18.61 -20.24 -26.17
CA VAL A 486 -17.25 -19.74 -25.89
C VAL A 486 -16.61 -20.50 -24.74
N LEU A 487 -17.33 -20.74 -23.64
CA LEU A 487 -16.81 -21.52 -22.51
C LEU A 487 -16.42 -22.95 -22.92
N ARG A 488 -17.22 -23.59 -23.77
CA ARG A 488 -16.88 -24.91 -24.33
C ARG A 488 -15.66 -24.85 -25.22
N ALA A 489 -15.61 -23.94 -26.20
CA ALA A 489 -14.46 -23.82 -27.11
C ALA A 489 -13.15 -23.49 -26.36
N CYS A 490 -13.22 -22.71 -25.28
CA CYS A 490 -12.07 -22.37 -24.45
C CYS A 490 -11.76 -23.39 -23.34
N ALA A 491 -12.41 -24.57 -23.34
CA ALA A 491 -12.23 -25.61 -22.33
C ALA A 491 -12.43 -25.15 -20.87
N LEU A 492 -13.23 -24.11 -20.63
CA LEU A 492 -13.43 -23.53 -19.30
C LEU A 492 -14.58 -24.16 -18.52
N LYS A 493 -15.44 -24.96 -19.16
CA LYS A 493 -16.66 -25.50 -18.54
C LYS A 493 -16.34 -26.33 -17.29
N ARG A 494 -15.35 -27.21 -17.39
CA ARG A 494 -14.89 -28.04 -16.27
C ARG A 494 -14.31 -27.21 -15.12
N ASP A 495 -13.63 -26.10 -15.42
CA ASP A 495 -13.14 -25.19 -14.38
C ASP A 495 -14.31 -24.50 -13.66
N MET A 496 -15.36 -24.09 -14.37
CA MET A 496 -16.55 -23.50 -13.75
C MET A 496 -17.25 -24.50 -12.83
N ASP A 497 -17.34 -25.78 -13.21
CA ASP A 497 -17.97 -26.81 -12.38
C ASP A 497 -17.20 -27.06 -11.07
N LEU A 498 -15.89 -26.82 -11.05
CA LEU A 498 -15.02 -27.02 -9.88
C LEU A 498 -14.94 -25.78 -8.97
N LEU A 499 -15.21 -24.59 -9.50
CA LEU A 499 -15.11 -23.34 -8.74
C LEU A 499 -16.34 -23.13 -7.85
N PRO A 500 -16.16 -22.74 -6.57
CA PRO A 500 -17.28 -22.36 -5.73
C PRO A 500 -17.96 -21.10 -6.32
N GLY A 501 -19.22 -21.24 -6.73
CA GLY A 501 -19.98 -20.18 -7.40
C GLY A 501 -19.84 -20.13 -8.93
N GLY A 502 -19.16 -21.10 -9.55
CA GLY A 502 -19.11 -21.22 -11.01
C GLY A 502 -18.49 -20.01 -11.72
N ASP A 503 -19.21 -19.47 -12.70
CA ASP A 503 -18.77 -18.30 -13.48
C ASP A 503 -18.94 -16.97 -12.74
N LEU A 504 -19.69 -16.96 -11.63
CA LEU A 504 -19.81 -15.83 -10.72
C LEU A 504 -18.70 -15.80 -9.67
N ALA A 505 -17.80 -16.79 -9.66
CA ALA A 505 -16.66 -16.81 -8.76
C ALA A 505 -15.85 -15.51 -8.89
N MET A 506 -15.55 -14.92 -7.73
CA MET A 506 -14.83 -13.65 -7.65
C MET A 506 -13.33 -13.85 -7.85
N VAL A 507 -12.79 -13.08 -8.78
CA VAL A 507 -11.40 -13.09 -9.18
C VAL A 507 -10.73 -11.85 -8.60
N GLY A 508 -9.70 -12.06 -7.76
CA GLY A 508 -8.90 -10.99 -7.16
C GLY A 508 -8.06 -10.22 -8.18
N ASP A 509 -7.31 -9.22 -7.70
CA ASP A 509 -6.43 -8.41 -8.55
C ASP A 509 -5.42 -9.29 -9.31
N ARG A 510 -5.26 -9.03 -10.61
CA ARG A 510 -4.49 -9.88 -11.56
C ARG A 510 -4.87 -11.37 -11.59
N GLY A 511 -6.06 -11.69 -11.09
CA GLY A 511 -6.56 -13.06 -10.96
C GLY A 511 -5.72 -13.97 -10.09
N SER A 512 -5.25 -13.51 -8.93
CA SER A 512 -4.50 -14.31 -7.94
C SER A 512 -5.06 -15.71 -7.69
N ASN A 513 -6.39 -15.88 -7.80
CA ASN A 513 -7.09 -17.12 -7.49
C ASN A 513 -7.16 -18.10 -8.67
N LEU A 514 -6.65 -17.73 -9.85
CA LEU A 514 -6.66 -18.55 -11.07
C LEU A 514 -5.24 -19.02 -11.42
N SER A 515 -5.12 -20.25 -11.93
CA SER A 515 -3.85 -20.75 -12.47
C SER A 515 -3.44 -20.02 -13.76
N GLY A 516 -2.17 -20.08 -14.14
CA GLY A 516 -1.69 -19.47 -15.39
C GLY A 516 -2.50 -19.93 -16.62
N GLY A 517 -2.75 -21.23 -16.73
CA GLY A 517 -3.58 -21.80 -17.81
C GLY A 517 -5.04 -21.37 -17.75
N GLN A 518 -5.62 -21.16 -16.55
CA GLN A 518 -6.98 -20.60 -16.43
C GLN A 518 -7.02 -19.13 -16.86
N LYS A 519 -6.04 -18.32 -16.46
CA LYS A 519 -5.93 -16.91 -16.87
C LYS A 519 -5.84 -16.76 -18.38
N SER A 520 -5.00 -17.56 -19.04
CA SER A 520 -4.88 -17.56 -20.50
C SER A 520 -6.20 -17.90 -21.18
N ARG A 521 -6.91 -18.92 -20.68
CA ARG A 521 -8.21 -19.32 -21.22
C ARG A 521 -9.30 -18.28 -21.02
N VAL A 522 -9.34 -17.61 -19.87
CA VAL A 522 -10.29 -16.50 -19.61
C VAL A 522 -10.00 -15.30 -20.53
N SER A 523 -8.72 -14.95 -20.73
CA SER A 523 -8.33 -13.88 -21.65
C SER A 523 -8.69 -14.22 -23.11
N LEU A 524 -8.47 -15.46 -23.53
CA LEU A 524 -8.88 -15.95 -24.85
C LEU A 524 -10.42 -15.91 -24.99
N ALA A 525 -11.15 -16.38 -23.99
CA ALA A 525 -12.62 -16.34 -23.97
C ALA A 525 -13.16 -14.91 -24.10
N ARG A 526 -12.54 -13.93 -23.42
CA ARG A 526 -12.86 -12.50 -23.57
C ARG A 526 -12.72 -12.03 -25.02
N ALA A 527 -11.60 -12.34 -25.68
CA ALA A 527 -11.37 -11.95 -27.08
C ALA A 527 -12.37 -12.62 -28.04
N VAL A 528 -12.67 -13.90 -27.83
CA VAL A 528 -13.64 -14.64 -28.66
C VAL A 528 -15.06 -14.09 -28.47
N TYR A 529 -15.45 -13.78 -27.23
CA TYR A 529 -16.77 -13.22 -26.93
C TYR A 529 -16.97 -11.81 -27.52
N GLN A 530 -15.89 -10.99 -27.54
CA GLN A 530 -15.89 -9.67 -28.14
C GLN A 530 -16.18 -9.67 -29.65
N ASP A 531 -15.91 -10.78 -30.35
CA ASP A 531 -16.34 -10.99 -31.75
C ASP A 531 -15.84 -9.91 -32.72
N ALA A 532 -14.55 -9.60 -32.66
CA ALA A 532 -13.88 -8.62 -33.52
C ALA A 532 -13.66 -9.14 -34.96
N ASP A 533 -13.23 -8.28 -35.89
CA ASP A 533 -12.94 -8.68 -37.27
C ASP A 533 -11.58 -9.39 -37.39
N ILE A 534 -10.56 -8.94 -36.64
CA ILE A 534 -9.17 -9.44 -36.70
C ILE A 534 -8.68 -9.87 -35.31
N TYR A 535 -8.05 -11.04 -35.22
CA TYR A 535 -7.54 -11.61 -33.96
C TYR A 535 -6.01 -11.64 -33.93
N LEU A 536 -5.42 -10.98 -32.94
CA LEU A 536 -4.00 -11.02 -32.63
C LEU A 536 -3.78 -11.86 -31.37
N LEU A 537 -3.06 -12.98 -31.50
CA LEU A 537 -2.87 -13.97 -30.44
C LEU A 537 -1.38 -14.10 -30.12
N ASP A 538 -0.97 -13.58 -28.97
CA ASP A 538 0.43 -13.58 -28.53
C ASP A 538 0.70 -14.76 -27.59
N ASP A 539 1.04 -15.93 -28.15
CA ASP A 539 1.36 -17.17 -27.43
C ASP A 539 0.35 -17.63 -26.34
N PRO A 540 -0.97 -17.70 -26.63
CA PRO A 540 -2.01 -18.02 -25.65
C PRO A 540 -1.97 -19.48 -25.14
N LEU A 541 -1.14 -20.34 -25.74
CA LEU A 541 -1.08 -21.80 -25.47
C LEU A 541 0.11 -22.22 -24.58
N SER A 542 0.94 -21.27 -24.15
CA SER A 542 2.18 -21.54 -23.40
C SER A 542 1.96 -22.07 -21.97
N ALA A 543 0.91 -21.60 -21.30
CA ALA A 543 0.63 -21.90 -19.89
C ALA A 543 -0.36 -23.06 -19.67
N VAL A 544 -0.77 -23.75 -20.74
CA VAL A 544 -1.73 -24.87 -20.69
C VAL A 544 -1.02 -26.18 -21.03
N ASP A 545 -1.54 -27.28 -20.50
CA ASP A 545 -1.07 -28.62 -20.82
C ASP A 545 -1.33 -28.97 -22.30
N ALA A 546 -0.64 -30.00 -22.80
CA ALA A 546 -0.67 -30.35 -24.22
C ALA A 546 -2.07 -30.78 -24.71
N GLU A 547 -2.90 -31.37 -23.86
CA GLU A 547 -4.26 -31.79 -24.22
C GLU A 547 -5.18 -30.57 -24.36
N VAL A 548 -5.22 -29.72 -23.34
CA VAL A 548 -5.97 -28.46 -23.38
C VAL A 548 -5.46 -27.56 -24.50
N GLY A 549 -4.15 -27.50 -24.73
CA GLY A 549 -3.53 -26.75 -25.82
C GLY A 549 -4.04 -27.17 -27.21
N ARG A 550 -4.12 -28.49 -27.48
CA ARG A 550 -4.70 -29.01 -28.73
C ARG A 550 -6.18 -28.67 -28.84
N HIS A 551 -6.95 -28.88 -27.78
CA HIS A 551 -8.37 -28.55 -27.77
C HIS A 551 -8.63 -27.06 -28.09
N LEU A 552 -7.88 -26.14 -27.47
CA LEU A 552 -7.96 -24.70 -27.76
C LEU A 552 -7.58 -24.38 -29.22
N PHE A 553 -6.56 -25.04 -29.75
CA PHE A 553 -6.14 -24.83 -31.12
C PHE A 553 -7.21 -25.29 -32.12
N ASP A 554 -7.74 -26.50 -31.94
CA ASP A 554 -8.68 -27.13 -32.87
C ASP A 554 -10.08 -26.50 -32.77
N GLU A 555 -10.65 -26.40 -31.57
CA GLU A 555 -12.04 -25.95 -31.37
C GLU A 555 -12.17 -24.42 -31.39
N CYS A 556 -11.18 -23.69 -30.85
CA CYS A 556 -11.26 -22.23 -30.76
C CYS A 556 -10.56 -21.51 -31.93
N ILE A 557 -9.25 -21.72 -32.11
CA ILE A 557 -8.46 -20.97 -33.11
C ILE A 557 -8.82 -21.43 -34.54
N CYS A 558 -8.89 -22.73 -34.78
CA CYS A 558 -9.23 -23.33 -36.08
C CYS A 558 -10.73 -23.59 -36.26
N GLY A 559 -11.51 -23.65 -35.18
CA GLY A 559 -12.95 -23.85 -35.18
C GLY A 559 -13.74 -22.54 -35.17
N VAL A 560 -13.97 -21.97 -33.98
CA VAL A 560 -14.80 -20.75 -33.80
C VAL A 560 -14.28 -19.56 -34.61
N LEU A 561 -12.97 -19.36 -34.67
CA LEU A 561 -12.35 -18.20 -35.34
C LEU A 561 -12.02 -18.43 -36.82
N ARG A 562 -12.38 -19.58 -37.41
CA ARG A 562 -11.95 -20.01 -38.75
C ARG A 562 -12.16 -18.96 -39.86
N LYS A 563 -13.30 -18.27 -39.84
CA LYS A 563 -13.67 -17.32 -40.90
C LYS A 563 -12.98 -15.95 -40.79
N LYS A 564 -12.13 -15.76 -39.78
CA LYS A 564 -11.51 -14.47 -39.46
C LYS A 564 -10.01 -14.50 -39.73
N PRO A 565 -9.39 -13.37 -40.13
CA PRO A 565 -7.94 -13.20 -40.10
C PRO A 565 -7.40 -13.43 -38.68
N ARG A 566 -6.44 -14.35 -38.54
CA ARG A 566 -5.83 -14.73 -37.26
C ARG A 566 -4.31 -14.64 -37.38
N ILE A 567 -3.67 -13.89 -36.49
CA ILE A 567 -2.21 -13.82 -36.38
C ILE A 567 -1.83 -14.47 -35.05
N LEU A 568 -1.15 -15.61 -35.10
CA LEU A 568 -0.74 -16.40 -33.95
C LEU A 568 0.78 -16.38 -33.80
N VAL A 569 1.27 -15.80 -32.71
CA VAL A 569 2.64 -16.00 -32.25
C VAL A 569 2.65 -17.28 -31.41
N THR A 570 3.57 -18.21 -31.68
CA THR A 570 3.70 -19.44 -30.89
C THR A 570 5.13 -19.95 -30.88
N HIS A 571 5.56 -20.51 -29.75
CA HIS A 571 6.80 -21.26 -29.61
C HIS A 571 6.61 -22.77 -29.86
N GLN A 572 5.36 -23.24 -29.92
CA GLN A 572 5.04 -24.65 -30.08
C GLN A 572 4.94 -25.03 -31.57
N LEU A 573 5.99 -25.71 -32.07
CA LEU A 573 6.14 -26.08 -33.48
C LEU A 573 5.03 -26.99 -34.03
N GLN A 574 4.36 -27.75 -33.15
CA GLN A 574 3.34 -28.72 -33.53
C GLN A 574 2.12 -28.10 -34.26
N TYR A 575 1.83 -26.82 -34.03
CA TYR A 575 0.69 -26.13 -34.63
C TYR A 575 0.97 -25.51 -36.00
N LEU A 576 2.24 -25.46 -36.42
CA LEU A 576 2.64 -24.81 -37.67
C LEU A 576 2.11 -25.51 -38.93
N LYS A 577 1.84 -26.82 -38.84
CA LYS A 577 1.31 -27.60 -39.97
C LYS A 577 -0.07 -27.15 -40.43
N ALA A 578 -0.85 -26.54 -39.53
CA ALA A 578 -2.21 -26.06 -39.81
C ALA A 578 -2.25 -24.56 -40.18
N ALA A 579 -1.12 -23.87 -40.20
CA ALA A 579 -1.05 -22.45 -40.57
C ALA A 579 -1.01 -22.29 -42.10
N ASP A 580 -1.82 -21.37 -42.62
CA ASP A 580 -1.86 -21.04 -44.06
C ASP A 580 -0.58 -20.33 -44.51
N GLN A 581 0.04 -19.58 -43.61
CA GLN A 581 1.28 -18.87 -43.86
C GLN A 581 2.12 -18.80 -42.58
N ILE A 582 3.43 -18.96 -42.71
CA ILE A 582 4.40 -18.87 -41.60
C ILE A 582 5.39 -17.75 -41.90
N VAL A 583 5.70 -16.94 -40.89
CA VAL A 583 6.72 -15.89 -40.93
C VAL A 583 7.77 -16.18 -39.86
N VAL A 584 9.03 -16.23 -40.26
CA VAL A 584 10.18 -16.46 -39.38
C VAL A 584 10.91 -15.15 -39.13
N LEU A 585 10.91 -14.70 -37.88
CA LEU A 585 11.62 -13.50 -37.42
C LEU A 585 12.94 -13.89 -36.74
N LYS A 586 14.04 -13.24 -37.10
CA LYS A 586 15.34 -13.28 -36.38
C LYS A 586 15.88 -11.86 -36.29
N GLN A 587 16.26 -11.43 -35.07
CA GLN A 587 16.83 -10.10 -34.82
C GLN A 587 16.02 -8.94 -35.43
N GLY A 588 14.68 -8.99 -35.36
CA GLY A 588 13.82 -7.93 -35.90
C GLY A 588 13.63 -7.95 -37.42
N GLN A 589 14.28 -8.87 -38.14
CA GLN A 589 14.15 -9.04 -39.59
C GLN A 589 13.35 -10.28 -39.93
N MET A 590 12.60 -10.20 -41.03
CA MET A 590 11.89 -11.34 -41.61
C MET A 590 12.86 -12.16 -42.47
N VAL A 591 13.23 -13.34 -41.97
CA VAL A 591 14.21 -14.22 -42.64
C VAL A 591 13.55 -15.09 -43.70
N ALA A 592 12.33 -15.57 -43.42
CA ALA A 592 11.61 -16.47 -44.31
C ALA A 592 10.09 -16.29 -44.18
N ARG A 593 9.39 -16.58 -45.28
CA ARG A 593 7.93 -16.55 -45.39
C ARG A 593 7.49 -17.65 -46.35
N GLY A 594 6.47 -18.43 -45.97
CA GLY A 594 5.90 -19.47 -46.84
C GLY A 594 4.95 -20.40 -46.10
N THR A 595 4.48 -21.43 -46.78
CA THR A 595 3.76 -22.56 -46.15
C THR A 595 4.74 -23.49 -45.42
N TYR A 596 4.23 -24.38 -44.55
CA TYR A 596 5.07 -25.36 -43.86
C TYR A 596 5.89 -26.22 -44.83
N SER A 597 5.27 -26.66 -45.92
CA SER A 597 5.91 -27.49 -46.96
C SER A 597 6.98 -26.72 -47.75
N GLU A 598 6.73 -25.45 -48.07
CA GLU A 598 7.70 -24.59 -48.76
C GLU A 598 8.94 -24.32 -47.90
N LEU A 599 8.74 -24.01 -46.62
CA LEU A 599 9.83 -23.78 -45.68
C LEU A 599 10.66 -25.05 -45.45
N GLN A 600 10.01 -26.21 -45.32
CA GLN A 600 10.70 -27.49 -45.21
C GLN A 600 11.49 -27.85 -46.48
N GLY A 601 10.99 -27.50 -47.67
CA GLY A 601 11.66 -27.72 -48.95
C GLY A 601 12.81 -26.77 -49.25
N SER A 602 12.87 -25.61 -48.59
CA SER A 602 13.89 -24.57 -48.80
C SER A 602 15.28 -24.85 -48.20
N GLY A 603 15.46 -25.97 -47.50
CA GLY A 603 16.74 -26.33 -46.84
C GLY A 603 17.07 -25.51 -45.58
N LEU A 604 16.25 -24.52 -45.22
CA LEU A 604 16.30 -23.83 -43.94
C LEU A 604 15.78 -24.75 -42.83
N ASP A 605 16.68 -25.35 -42.07
CA ASP A 605 16.29 -26.06 -40.85
C ASP A 605 15.89 -25.04 -39.78
N PHE A 606 14.65 -24.56 -39.85
CA PHE A 606 14.09 -23.63 -38.88
C PHE A 606 14.03 -24.22 -37.46
N THR A 607 14.18 -25.54 -37.29
CA THR A 607 14.36 -26.16 -35.97
C THR A 607 15.77 -25.94 -35.42
N SER A 608 16.79 -25.85 -36.27
CA SER A 608 18.15 -25.45 -35.90
C SER A 608 18.24 -23.95 -35.57
N LEU A 609 17.50 -23.10 -36.28
CA LEU A 609 17.40 -21.65 -36.01
C LEU A 609 16.72 -21.31 -34.68
N LEU A 610 15.94 -22.24 -34.12
CA LEU A 610 15.37 -22.15 -32.76
C LEU A 610 16.27 -22.79 -31.69
N LYS A 611 17.25 -23.61 -32.09
CA LYS A 611 18.21 -24.30 -31.22
C LYS A 611 19.60 -23.65 -31.19
N GLY A 612 19.90 -22.68 -32.06
CA GLY A 612 21.25 -22.17 -32.31
C GLY A 612 21.53 -20.76 -31.80
N GLU A 613 22.70 -20.65 -31.16
CA GLU A 613 23.51 -19.46 -30.84
C GLU A 613 23.28 -18.74 -29.49
N GLU A 614 23.69 -19.39 -28.39
CA GLU A 614 24.40 -18.69 -27.30
C GLU A 614 25.63 -19.52 -26.88
N GLY A 615 26.82 -19.01 -27.21
CA GLY A 615 28.11 -19.45 -26.64
C GLY A 615 28.97 -20.39 -27.50
N GLN A 616 29.57 -19.90 -28.58
CA GLN A 616 30.88 -20.41 -29.06
C GLN A 616 31.76 -19.26 -29.54
N GLY A 617 32.66 -18.79 -28.66
CA GLY A 617 33.80 -17.98 -29.06
C GLY A 617 34.85 -18.86 -29.73
N LYS A 618 35.24 -18.52 -30.95
CA LYS A 618 36.52 -18.93 -31.54
C LYS A 618 37.33 -17.69 -31.91
N GLU A 619 38.54 -17.69 -31.39
CA GLU A 619 39.59 -16.69 -31.52
C GLU A 619 39.92 -16.33 -32.97
N ARG A 620 40.21 -15.04 -33.21
CA ARG A 620 41.29 -14.57 -34.10
C ARG A 620 41.73 -13.14 -33.74
N HIS A 621 43.05 -12.95 -33.79
CA HIS A 621 43.86 -11.85 -33.26
C HIS A 621 43.81 -10.49 -34.01
N GLY A 622 44.09 -9.41 -33.24
CA GLY A 622 44.71 -8.12 -33.62
C GLY A 622 43.76 -7.06 -34.21
N VAL A 623 43.64 -5.81 -33.72
CA VAL A 623 44.65 -4.79 -33.37
C VAL A 623 44.04 -3.69 -32.45
N THR A 624 44.92 -3.06 -31.66
CA THR A 624 44.94 -2.00 -30.61
C THR A 624 43.82 -0.93 -30.42
N PRO A 625 43.81 -0.24 -29.24
CA PRO A 625 42.63 0.34 -28.59
C PRO A 625 42.50 1.86 -28.74
N THR A 626 41.27 2.37 -28.65
CA THR A 626 41.00 3.76 -28.27
C THR A 626 39.92 3.84 -27.20
N SER A 627 40.25 4.64 -26.20
CA SER A 627 39.56 4.96 -24.96
C SER A 627 38.21 5.66 -25.17
N GLY A 628 37.20 5.22 -24.42
CA GLY A 628 35.92 5.89 -24.28
C GLY A 628 35.09 5.27 -23.17
N THR A 629 35.26 5.77 -21.95
CA THR A 629 34.50 5.36 -20.77
C THR A 629 33.03 5.78 -20.93
N VAL A 630 32.12 4.81 -21.03
CA VAL A 630 30.67 5.04 -20.93
C VAL A 630 30.06 3.91 -20.07
N PRO A 631 29.21 4.21 -19.08
CA PRO A 631 28.62 3.18 -18.23
C PRO A 631 27.57 2.38 -19.03
N ARG A 632 27.77 1.08 -19.19
CA ARG A 632 26.71 0.16 -19.65
C ARG A 632 25.73 -0.08 -18.51
N LEU A 633 24.62 0.66 -18.52
CA LEU A 633 23.46 0.37 -17.68
C LEU A 633 22.18 0.61 -18.48
N ALA A 634 21.66 -0.45 -19.11
CA ALA A 634 20.28 -0.50 -19.61
C ALA A 634 19.90 -1.96 -19.93
N HIS A 635 19.81 -2.80 -18.89
CA HIS A 635 18.86 -3.90 -18.94
C HIS A 635 17.50 -3.34 -18.53
N THR A 636 16.51 -3.60 -19.37
CA THR A 636 15.08 -3.39 -19.15
C THR A 636 14.70 -3.85 -17.75
N LEU A 637 14.53 -2.88 -16.84
CA LEU A 637 13.89 -3.08 -15.56
C LEU A 637 12.48 -3.58 -15.87
N SER A 638 12.25 -4.87 -15.60
CA SER A 638 10.90 -5.39 -15.53
C SER A 638 10.26 -4.74 -14.30
N ASP A 639 9.22 -3.93 -14.53
CA ASP A 639 8.39 -3.24 -13.53
C ASP A 639 7.61 -4.28 -12.69
N ASN A 640 8.32 -5.06 -11.89
CA ASN A 640 7.80 -6.08 -11.01
C ASN A 640 8.12 -5.77 -9.55
N SER A 641 7.97 -4.51 -9.13
CA SER A 641 7.78 -4.20 -7.71
C SER A 641 7.16 -2.83 -7.50
N MET A 642 6.39 -2.74 -6.39
CA MET A 642 5.60 -1.59 -5.91
C MET A 642 4.24 -1.33 -6.58
N SER A 643 3.28 -2.24 -6.42
CA SER A 643 1.85 -1.85 -6.44
C SER A 643 0.93 -2.68 -5.53
N SER A 644 1.46 -3.53 -4.65
CA SER A 644 0.67 -4.46 -3.81
C SER A 644 -0.07 -3.82 -2.63
N LEU A 645 -0.13 -2.48 -2.53
CA LEU A 645 -0.75 -1.74 -1.43
C LEU A 645 -2.24 -1.38 -1.67
N CYS A 646 -2.87 -1.84 -2.75
CA CYS A 646 -4.26 -1.50 -3.08
C CYS A 646 -5.14 -2.74 -3.35
N SER A 647 -5.28 -3.63 -2.36
CA SER A 647 -6.17 -4.79 -2.44
C SER A 647 -7.28 -4.75 -1.38
N LEU A 648 -8.34 -3.98 -1.63
CA LEU A 648 -9.63 -4.14 -0.95
C LEU A 648 -10.76 -3.75 -1.94
N SER A 649 -11.56 -4.74 -2.36
CA SER A 649 -12.73 -4.57 -3.22
C SER A 649 -13.94 -5.30 -2.65
N SER A 650 -15.08 -4.61 -2.54
CA SER A 650 -16.42 -5.17 -2.77
C SER A 650 -17.47 -4.05 -2.93
N SER A 651 -18.51 -4.36 -3.69
CA SER A 651 -19.77 -3.64 -3.96
C SER A 651 -19.80 -2.58 -5.09
N LEU A 652 -20.09 -3.05 -6.32
CA LEU A 652 -21.04 -2.40 -7.26
C LEU A 652 -21.56 -3.45 -8.26
N ILE A 653 -22.70 -4.09 -7.98
CA ILE A 653 -23.63 -4.58 -9.00
C ILE A 653 -25.05 -4.33 -8.47
N GLU A 654 -25.76 -3.39 -9.09
CA GLU A 654 -27.22 -3.28 -8.98
C GLU A 654 -27.86 -4.35 -9.86
N GLY A 655 -28.80 -5.12 -9.29
CA GLY A 655 -29.77 -5.92 -10.05
C GLY A 655 -29.52 -7.43 -10.12
N ALA A 656 -29.57 -8.13 -8.98
CA ALA A 656 -30.08 -9.50 -8.86
C ALA A 656 -30.17 -9.88 -7.38
N ASP A 657 -31.32 -10.40 -6.93
CA ASP A 657 -31.54 -10.85 -5.55
C ASP A 657 -30.53 -11.95 -5.15
N PRO A 658 -29.85 -11.83 -4.00
CA PRO A 658 -28.88 -12.83 -3.56
C PRO A 658 -29.57 -14.00 -2.84
N LEU A 659 -29.62 -15.15 -3.50
CA LEU A 659 -29.77 -16.44 -2.82
C LEU A 659 -28.44 -16.82 -2.18
N THR A 660 -28.48 -17.06 -0.88
CA THR A 660 -27.36 -17.44 -0.01
C THR A 660 -26.77 -18.80 -0.42
N VAL A 661 -25.50 -18.83 -0.82
CA VAL A 661 -24.71 -20.08 -0.87
C VAL A 661 -23.36 -19.85 -0.19
N ALA A 662 -23.17 -20.58 0.90
CA ALA A 662 -21.94 -20.63 1.68
C ALA A 662 -20.82 -21.34 0.90
N GLY A 663 -19.74 -20.62 0.63
CA GLY A 663 -18.47 -21.15 0.13
C GLY A 663 -17.37 -20.13 0.45
N GLN A 664 -16.37 -20.53 1.22
CA GLN A 664 -15.34 -19.70 1.85
C GLN A 664 -14.82 -18.57 0.93
N SER A 665 -15.32 -17.37 1.15
CA SER A 665 -14.67 -16.13 0.78
C SER A 665 -13.46 -15.92 1.69
N THR A 666 -12.34 -15.44 1.16
CA THR A 666 -11.28 -14.77 1.93
C THR A 666 -11.93 -13.95 3.03
N GLY A 667 -11.73 -14.36 4.29
CA GLY A 667 -12.55 -13.90 5.42
C GLY A 667 -12.69 -12.38 5.39
N GLU A 668 -13.94 -11.91 5.28
CA GLU A 668 -14.24 -10.53 5.61
C GLU A 668 -13.69 -10.25 7.01
N GLU A 669 -13.06 -9.08 7.16
CA GLU A 669 -12.39 -8.67 8.38
C GLU A 669 -13.34 -8.89 9.57
N SER A 670 -13.07 -9.90 10.42
CA SER A 670 -13.78 -10.09 11.68
C SER A 670 -13.47 -8.86 12.54
N ARG A 671 -14.36 -7.89 12.52
CA ARG A 671 -14.20 -6.63 13.24
C ARG A 671 -14.84 -6.76 14.61
N SER A 672 -14.14 -6.33 15.64
CA SER A 672 -14.76 -6.01 16.92
C SER A 672 -15.79 -4.90 16.68
N GLU A 673 -17.07 -5.25 16.80
CA GLU A 673 -18.15 -4.26 16.82
C GLU A 673 -18.16 -3.58 18.20
N GLY A 674 -17.97 -2.25 18.23
CA GLY A 674 -18.05 -1.48 19.48
C GLY A 674 -17.15 -0.27 19.56
N ASN A 675 -17.12 0.35 20.75
CA ASN A 675 -16.20 1.43 21.09
C ASN A 675 -14.85 0.87 21.56
N VAL A 676 -13.78 1.62 21.30
CA VAL A 676 -12.45 1.28 21.81
C VAL A 676 -12.46 1.32 23.34
N GLY A 677 -12.27 0.18 23.99
CA GLY A 677 -12.26 0.08 25.45
C GLY A 677 -11.08 0.80 26.10
N LEU A 678 -11.30 1.40 27.27
CA LEU A 678 -10.26 2.04 28.12
C LEU A 678 -9.04 1.12 28.37
N ARG A 679 -9.25 -0.21 28.41
CA ARG A 679 -8.19 -1.20 28.55
C ARG A 679 -7.14 -1.10 27.45
N LEU A 680 -7.53 -0.77 26.22
CA LEU A 680 -6.60 -0.63 25.09
C LEU A 680 -5.67 0.57 25.27
N TYR A 681 -6.21 1.70 25.76
CA TYR A 681 -5.41 2.89 26.08
C TYR A 681 -4.35 2.60 27.14
N VAL A 682 -4.73 1.89 28.20
CA VAL A 682 -3.78 1.49 29.26
C VAL A 682 -2.71 0.54 28.71
N ARG A 683 -3.09 -0.43 27.87
CA ARG A 683 -2.13 -1.32 27.20
C ARG A 683 -1.14 -0.55 26.34
N TYR A 684 -1.61 0.44 25.57
CA TYR A 684 -0.78 1.27 24.71
C TYR A 684 0.28 2.03 25.52
N PHE A 685 -0.12 2.80 26.54
CA PHE A 685 0.85 3.55 27.37
C PHE A 685 1.81 2.65 28.16
N ARG A 686 1.36 1.47 28.59
CA ARG A 686 2.19 0.49 29.30
C ARG A 686 3.20 -0.19 28.39
N ALA A 687 2.99 -0.19 27.07
CA ALA A 687 3.96 -0.72 26.11
C ALA A 687 5.23 0.13 26.01
N GLY A 688 5.13 1.45 26.21
CA GLY A 688 6.29 2.36 26.15
C GLY A 688 6.87 2.78 27.49
N ALA A 689 6.12 2.64 28.59
CA ALA A 689 6.55 3.15 29.89
C ALA A 689 6.06 2.30 31.08
N ASN A 690 6.94 2.18 32.09
CA ASN A 690 6.59 1.62 33.39
C ASN A 690 5.68 2.57 34.17
N PHE A 691 4.99 2.03 35.19
CA PHE A 691 4.04 2.79 36.02
C PHE A 691 4.65 4.06 36.62
N LEU A 692 5.92 4.03 37.04
CA LEU A 692 6.63 5.19 37.60
C LEU A 692 6.79 6.33 36.59
N VAL A 693 7.17 6.01 35.34
CA VAL A 693 7.32 7.03 34.28
C VAL A 693 5.96 7.62 33.90
N LEU A 694 4.92 6.79 33.89
CA LEU A 694 3.54 7.27 33.68
C LEU A 694 3.07 8.17 34.82
N SER A 695 3.39 7.86 36.08
CA SER A 695 3.07 8.74 37.20
C SER A 695 3.82 10.08 37.13
N VAL A 696 5.09 10.06 36.71
CA VAL A 696 5.89 11.28 36.48
C VAL A 696 5.29 12.10 35.34
N LEU A 697 4.84 11.46 34.25
CA LEU A 697 4.18 12.13 33.14
C LEU A 697 2.88 12.83 33.59
N ILE A 698 2.04 12.15 34.37
CA ILE A 698 0.81 12.73 34.93
C ILE A 698 1.15 13.92 35.84
N LEU A 699 2.14 13.77 36.72
CA LEU A 699 2.59 14.83 37.61
C LEU A 699 3.13 16.05 36.83
N LEU A 700 3.97 15.83 35.80
CA LEU A 700 4.49 16.90 34.94
C LEU A 700 3.37 17.62 34.17
N ASN A 701 2.34 16.89 33.71
CA ASN A 701 1.17 17.52 33.10
C ASN A 701 0.42 18.39 34.11
N ALA A 702 0.17 17.90 35.33
CA ALA A 702 -0.47 18.68 36.38
C ALA A 702 0.36 19.93 36.75
N LEU A 703 1.67 19.77 37.00
CA LEU A 703 2.57 20.87 37.37
C LEU A 703 2.69 21.93 36.27
N ALA A 704 2.83 21.53 35.01
CA ALA A 704 2.88 22.45 33.89
C ALA A 704 1.60 23.28 33.78
N HIS A 705 0.43 22.63 33.90
CA HIS A 705 -0.85 23.32 33.83
C HIS A 705 -1.12 24.21 35.04
N VAL A 706 -0.79 23.77 36.26
CA VAL A 706 -0.91 24.60 37.47
C VAL A 706 0.03 25.80 37.39
N SER A 707 1.29 25.61 36.97
CA SER A 707 2.24 26.71 36.78
C SER A 707 1.77 27.70 35.70
N GLN A 708 1.24 27.19 34.58
CA GLN A 708 0.64 28.02 33.53
C GLN A 708 -0.57 28.79 34.06
N PHE A 709 -1.40 28.17 34.89
CA PHE A 709 -2.58 28.79 35.46
C PHE A 709 -2.23 29.87 36.49
N SER A 710 -1.35 29.55 37.44
CA SER A 710 -0.89 30.45 38.49
C SER A 710 -0.12 31.65 37.93
N SER A 711 0.78 31.44 36.97
CA SER A 711 1.49 32.55 36.28
C SER A 711 0.52 33.50 35.59
N THR A 712 -0.55 32.96 35.01
CA THR A 712 -1.56 33.78 34.36
C THR A 712 -2.38 34.54 35.40
N ASN A 713 -2.95 33.88 36.42
CA ASN A 713 -3.75 34.56 37.43
C ASN A 713 -2.96 35.67 38.17
N LEU A 714 -1.68 35.44 38.49
CA LEU A 714 -0.84 36.45 39.16
C LEU A 714 -0.54 37.67 38.27
N CYS A 715 -0.39 37.47 36.96
CA CYS A 715 -0.24 38.58 36.01
C CYS A 715 -1.48 39.49 35.93
N HIS A 716 -2.65 38.96 36.30
CA HIS A 716 -3.94 39.62 36.15
C HIS A 716 -4.49 40.26 37.43
N CYS A 717 -3.90 40.02 38.61
CA CYS A 717 -4.35 40.55 39.90
C CYS A 717 -3.82 41.95 40.28
N GLY A 718 -3.06 42.64 39.42
CA GLY A 718 -2.86 44.09 39.48
C GLY A 718 -2.32 44.73 40.78
N LEU A 719 -1.71 43.99 41.73
CA LEU A 719 -1.25 44.56 43.01
C LEU A 719 0.26 44.41 43.27
N LEU A 720 0.91 45.57 43.50
CA LEU A 720 2.25 45.89 44.06
C LEU A 720 3.54 45.38 43.36
N ILE A 721 4.52 46.30 43.26
CA ILE A 721 5.43 46.46 42.10
C ILE A 721 6.82 45.80 42.22
N ASP A 722 7.31 45.42 43.41
CA ASP A 722 8.72 44.94 43.53
C ASP A 722 8.90 43.45 43.89
N LEU A 723 8.14 42.91 44.84
CA LEU A 723 8.27 41.50 45.24
C LEU A 723 7.56 40.54 44.25
N LEU A 724 6.51 41.03 43.57
CA LEU A 724 5.68 40.23 42.67
C LEU A 724 6.28 40.07 41.27
N SER A 725 7.10 41.01 40.80
CA SER A 725 7.80 40.92 39.50
C SER A 725 8.79 39.75 39.49
N VAL A 726 9.47 39.50 40.60
CA VAL A 726 10.34 38.32 40.82
C VAL A 726 9.52 37.04 40.85
N ILE A 727 8.38 37.02 41.53
CA ILE A 727 7.48 35.85 41.59
C ILE A 727 6.88 35.54 40.20
N LEU A 728 6.47 36.56 39.45
CA LEU A 728 5.95 36.43 38.09
C LEU A 728 7.04 35.94 37.12
N THR A 729 8.26 36.44 37.25
CA THR A 729 9.43 35.95 36.49
C THR A 729 9.72 34.48 36.83
N GLY A 730 9.69 34.11 38.11
CA GLY A 730 9.87 32.72 38.56
C GLY A 730 8.77 31.79 38.05
N LEU A 731 7.50 32.21 38.11
CA LEU A 731 6.35 31.42 37.64
C LEU A 731 6.32 31.28 36.12
N THR A 732 6.63 32.34 35.37
CA THR A 732 6.72 32.27 33.91
C THR A 732 7.88 31.38 33.47
N ALA A 733 9.08 31.52 34.07
CA ALA A 733 10.22 30.64 33.81
C ALA A 733 9.90 29.17 34.13
N THR A 734 9.25 28.91 35.26
CA THR A 734 8.81 27.56 35.66
C THR A 734 7.81 26.98 34.67
N SER A 735 6.85 27.79 34.18
CA SER A 735 5.87 27.34 33.18
C SER A 735 6.50 27.01 31.84
N VAL A 736 7.54 27.75 31.44
CA VAL A 736 8.33 27.49 30.23
C VAL A 736 9.05 26.15 30.37
N VAL A 737 9.79 25.97 31.47
CA VAL A 737 10.59 24.76 31.72
C VAL A 737 9.71 23.51 31.78
N PHE A 738 8.63 23.53 32.57
CA PHE A 738 7.71 22.38 32.64
C PHE A 738 6.96 22.16 31.33
N GLY A 739 6.62 23.21 30.58
CA GLY A 739 6.01 23.10 29.26
C GLY A 739 6.89 22.32 28.27
N PHE A 740 8.18 22.64 28.20
CA PHE A 740 9.14 21.93 27.37
C PHE A 740 9.42 20.51 27.88
N LEU A 741 9.69 20.34 29.18
CA LEU A 741 10.01 19.04 29.77
C LEU A 741 8.86 18.04 29.60
N ARG A 742 7.62 18.47 29.89
CA ARG A 742 6.42 17.66 29.69
C ARG A 742 6.28 17.21 28.23
N SER A 743 6.48 18.11 27.26
CA SER A 743 6.40 17.79 25.84
C SER A 743 7.40 16.70 25.45
N LEU A 744 8.67 16.85 25.85
CA LEU A 744 9.73 15.87 25.55
C LEU A 744 9.44 14.48 26.14
N VAL A 745 9.04 14.40 27.41
CA VAL A 745 8.71 13.13 28.06
C VAL A 745 7.50 12.47 27.41
N PHE A 746 6.47 13.24 27.05
CA PHE A 746 5.26 12.72 26.43
C PHE A 746 5.57 12.07 25.07
N PHE A 747 6.28 12.78 24.18
CA PHE A 747 6.66 12.23 22.87
C PHE A 747 7.56 10.99 23.00
N ASN A 748 8.46 10.97 23.98
CA ASN A 748 9.29 9.79 24.25
C ASN A 748 8.44 8.56 24.61
N VAL A 749 7.50 8.68 25.55
CA VAL A 749 6.61 7.56 25.94
C VAL A 749 5.80 7.05 24.75
N LEU A 750 5.22 7.94 23.93
CA LEU A 750 4.38 7.55 22.80
C LEU A 750 5.15 6.81 21.70
N VAL A 751 6.32 7.33 21.30
CA VAL A 751 7.12 6.68 20.25
C VAL A 751 7.76 5.38 20.76
N SER A 752 8.19 5.31 22.02
CA SER A 752 8.62 4.05 22.64
C SER A 752 7.50 3.01 22.66
N SER A 753 6.24 3.43 22.89
CA SER A 753 5.08 2.53 22.82
C SER A 753 4.91 1.95 21.41
N ALA A 754 5.05 2.78 20.38
CA ALA A 754 4.97 2.35 18.98
C ALA A 754 6.10 1.35 18.61
N GLN A 755 7.32 1.57 19.10
CA GLN A 755 8.44 0.65 18.90
C GLN A 755 8.20 -0.73 19.57
N THR A 756 7.76 -0.75 20.83
CA THR A 756 7.49 -2.01 21.54
C THR A 756 6.37 -2.81 20.87
N LEU A 757 5.29 -2.13 20.45
CA LEU A 757 4.18 -2.77 19.76
C LEU A 757 4.58 -3.31 18.39
N HIS A 758 5.38 -2.57 17.63
CA HIS A 758 5.97 -3.05 16.38
C HIS A 758 6.77 -4.34 16.57
N ASN A 759 7.67 -4.37 17.54
CA ASN A 759 8.54 -5.52 17.80
C ASN A 759 7.73 -6.73 18.30
N SER A 760 6.72 -6.50 19.14
CA SER A 760 5.81 -7.55 19.60
C SER A 760 5.00 -8.14 18.44
N MET A 761 4.44 -7.28 17.59
CA MET A 761 3.68 -7.68 16.39
C MET A 761 4.56 -8.47 15.42
N PHE A 762 5.77 -8.02 15.16
CA PHE A 762 6.69 -8.71 14.25
C PHE A 762 7.13 -10.07 14.79
N ASN A 763 7.45 -10.16 16.08
CA ASN A 763 7.76 -11.44 16.71
C ASN A 763 6.57 -12.41 16.68
N ALA A 764 5.35 -11.93 16.93
CA ALA A 764 4.14 -12.76 16.84
C ALA A 764 3.93 -13.30 15.41
N ILE A 765 4.13 -12.47 14.38
CA ILE A 765 4.02 -12.88 12.97
C ILE A 765 5.08 -13.91 12.59
N LEU A 766 6.31 -13.81 13.08
CA LEU A 766 7.31 -14.85 12.84
C LEU A 766 6.93 -16.19 13.48
N ARG A 767 6.23 -16.15 14.62
CA ARG A 767 5.82 -17.33 15.38
C ARG A 767 4.48 -17.92 14.97
N THR A 768 3.61 -17.19 14.28
CA THR A 768 2.30 -17.70 13.89
C THR A 768 2.43 -18.86 12.87
N PRO A 769 1.50 -19.83 12.83
CA PRO A 769 1.51 -20.93 11.86
C PRO A 769 1.40 -20.47 10.40
N VAL A 770 1.88 -21.28 9.45
CA VAL A 770 1.86 -20.96 8.00
C VAL A 770 0.44 -20.75 7.47
N HIS A 771 -0.54 -21.46 8.03
CA HIS A 771 -1.96 -21.33 7.69
C HIS A 771 -2.49 -19.89 7.80
N PHE A 772 -1.95 -19.09 8.74
CA PHE A 772 -2.30 -17.68 8.84
C PHE A 772 -1.98 -16.91 7.54
N PHE A 773 -0.85 -17.21 6.90
CA PHE A 773 -0.39 -16.56 5.66
C PHE A 773 -1.11 -17.10 4.42
N ASP A 774 -1.61 -18.33 4.48
CA ASP A 774 -2.43 -18.90 3.40
C ASP A 774 -3.82 -18.21 3.35
N ILE A 775 -4.37 -17.83 4.50
CA ILE A 775 -5.65 -17.09 4.59
C ILE A 775 -5.47 -15.58 4.39
N ASN A 776 -4.42 -15.01 5.00
CA ASN A 776 -4.24 -13.56 5.02
C ASN A 776 -3.26 -13.12 3.92
N PRO A 777 -3.72 -12.33 2.92
CA PRO A 777 -2.84 -11.88 1.86
C PRO A 777 -1.72 -11.00 2.41
N ILE A 778 -0.53 -11.12 1.83
CA ILE A 778 0.69 -10.39 2.23
C ILE A 778 0.43 -8.88 2.34
N GLY A 779 -0.30 -8.30 1.40
CA GLY A 779 -0.65 -6.88 1.41
C GLY A 779 -1.41 -6.43 2.67
N ARG A 780 -2.26 -7.30 3.24
CA ARG A 780 -2.98 -7.01 4.51
C ARG A 780 -2.00 -6.90 5.67
N ILE A 781 -1.05 -7.83 5.76
CA ILE A 781 -0.03 -7.85 6.82
C ILE A 781 0.90 -6.63 6.67
N LEU A 782 1.37 -6.35 5.45
CA LEU A 782 2.20 -5.18 5.16
C LEU A 782 1.49 -3.86 5.42
N ASN A 783 0.18 -3.78 5.23
CA ASN A 783 -0.60 -2.58 5.56
C ASN A 783 -0.62 -2.30 7.07
N ARG A 784 -0.55 -3.33 7.92
CA ARG A 784 -0.37 -3.15 9.38
C ARG A 784 0.98 -2.51 9.69
N PHE A 785 2.05 -3.03 9.08
CA PHE A 785 3.40 -2.51 9.29
C PHE A 785 3.66 -1.14 8.67
N SER A 786 3.00 -0.80 7.56
CA SER A 786 3.17 0.48 6.88
C SER A 786 2.21 1.54 7.43
N LYS A 787 0.90 1.37 7.23
CA LYS A 787 -0.10 2.40 7.53
C LYS A 787 -0.43 2.50 9.01
N ASP A 788 -0.72 1.36 9.65
CA ASP A 788 -1.18 1.37 11.05
C ASP A 788 -0.03 1.77 11.99
N ILE A 789 1.15 1.16 11.87
CA ILE A 789 2.36 1.60 12.58
C ILE A 789 2.74 3.05 12.20
N GLY A 790 2.60 3.45 10.93
CA GLY A 790 2.87 4.83 10.51
C GLY A 790 1.99 5.87 11.24
N TYR A 791 0.73 5.53 11.56
CA TYR A 791 -0.11 6.37 12.41
C TYR A 791 0.40 6.45 13.85
N LEU A 792 0.83 5.32 14.43
CA LEU A 792 1.38 5.26 15.78
C LEU A 792 2.71 6.04 15.90
N ASP A 793 3.54 6.02 14.87
CA ASP A 793 4.85 6.68 14.86
C ASP A 793 4.75 8.21 14.69
N SER A 794 3.77 8.70 13.91
CA SER A 794 3.80 10.10 13.44
C SER A 794 2.58 10.95 13.76
N LEU A 795 1.36 10.40 13.72
CA LEU A 795 0.12 11.18 13.78
C LEU A 795 -0.55 11.07 15.15
N LEU A 796 -0.61 9.86 15.70
CA LEU A 796 -1.13 9.59 17.04
C LEU A 796 -0.38 10.40 18.11
N PRO A 797 0.98 10.53 18.07
CA PRO A 797 1.68 11.28 19.11
C PRO A 797 1.28 12.74 19.22
N TRP A 798 1.16 13.41 18.08
CA TRP A 798 0.73 14.81 18.03
C TRP A 798 -0.71 14.97 18.50
N THR A 799 -1.64 14.21 17.92
CA THR A 799 -3.07 14.32 18.26
C THR A 799 -3.32 14.08 19.74
N PHE A 800 -2.62 13.12 20.35
CA PHE A 800 -2.69 12.86 21.79
C PHE A 800 -2.27 14.05 22.65
N VAL A 801 -1.08 14.62 22.37
CA VAL A 801 -0.55 15.75 23.14
C VAL A 801 -1.48 16.97 23.00
N ASP A 802 -1.99 17.20 21.80
CA ASP A 802 -2.89 18.32 21.49
C ASP A 802 -4.25 18.18 22.19
N PHE A 803 -4.85 16.99 22.15
CA PHE A 803 -6.09 16.71 22.87
C PHE A 803 -5.93 16.89 24.38
N ILE A 804 -4.88 16.31 25.00
CA ILE A 804 -4.65 16.43 26.44
C ILE A 804 -4.42 17.90 26.82
N GLN A 805 -3.66 18.65 26.03
CA GLN A 805 -3.42 20.07 26.25
C GLN A 805 -4.74 20.86 26.23
N VAL A 806 -5.58 20.65 25.22
CA VAL A 806 -6.85 21.36 25.06
C VAL A 806 -7.85 20.95 26.15
N LEU A 807 -7.92 19.66 26.49
CA LEU A 807 -8.78 19.14 27.55
C LEU A 807 -8.45 19.79 28.90
N LEU A 808 -7.16 19.80 29.28
CA LEU A 808 -6.69 20.41 30.51
C LEU A 808 -6.91 21.94 30.50
N GLN A 809 -6.79 22.58 29.35
CA GLN A 809 -7.09 24.01 29.20
C GLN A 809 -8.59 24.31 29.40
N VAL A 810 -9.49 23.52 28.81
CA VAL A 810 -10.95 23.66 28.99
C VAL A 810 -11.35 23.48 30.44
N ILE A 811 -10.82 22.44 31.12
CA ILE A 811 -11.05 22.20 32.55
C ILE A 811 -10.56 23.41 33.35
N GLY A 812 -9.38 23.95 33.03
CA GLY A 812 -8.83 25.14 33.66
C GLY A 812 -9.75 26.36 33.51
N VAL A 813 -10.26 26.64 32.29
CA VAL A 813 -11.17 27.78 32.03
C VAL A 813 -12.46 27.65 32.85
N ILE A 814 -13.08 26.47 32.86
CA ILE A 814 -14.31 26.22 33.62
C ILE A 814 -14.07 26.36 35.13
N ALA A 815 -12.92 25.87 35.64
CA ALA A 815 -12.57 26.00 37.04
C ALA A 815 -12.41 27.47 37.47
N VAL A 816 -11.79 28.32 36.65
CA VAL A 816 -11.67 29.77 36.93
C VAL A 816 -13.04 30.42 36.98
N ALA A 817 -13.85 30.15 35.96
CA ALA A 817 -15.18 30.71 35.87
C ALA A 817 -16.03 30.30 37.08
N ALA A 818 -15.90 29.05 37.56
CA ALA A 818 -16.60 28.57 38.75
C ALA A 818 -16.10 29.18 40.06
N VAL A 819 -14.80 29.47 40.18
CA VAL A 819 -14.24 30.16 41.36
C VAL A 819 -14.74 31.61 41.45
N ILE A 820 -14.86 32.30 40.31
CA ILE A 820 -15.29 33.71 40.26
C ILE A 820 -16.82 33.83 40.30
N LEU A 821 -17.53 32.95 39.61
CA LEU A 821 -18.99 32.91 39.51
C LEU A 821 -19.51 31.50 39.89
N PRO A 822 -19.66 31.16 41.17
CA PRO A 822 -20.11 29.82 41.58
C PRO A 822 -21.42 29.36 40.93
N TRP A 823 -22.34 30.31 40.71
CA TRP A 823 -23.64 30.07 40.07
C TRP A 823 -23.54 29.65 38.60
N ILE A 824 -22.39 29.84 37.94
CA ILE A 824 -22.16 29.44 36.55
C ILE A 824 -22.20 27.92 36.35
N LEU A 825 -22.03 27.13 37.42
CA LEU A 825 -22.07 25.68 37.33
C LEU A 825 -23.47 25.16 36.97
N ILE A 826 -24.53 25.90 37.36
CA ILE A 826 -25.93 25.55 37.05
C ILE A 826 -26.17 25.49 35.54
N PRO A 827 -25.87 26.53 34.72
CA PRO A 827 -26.02 26.46 33.27
C PRO A 827 -24.98 25.56 32.58
N VAL A 828 -23.83 25.29 33.20
CA VAL A 828 -22.82 24.37 32.62
C VAL A 828 -23.32 22.93 32.58
N VAL A 829 -24.07 22.46 33.58
CA VAL A 829 -24.61 21.09 33.64
C VAL A 829 -25.50 20.73 32.43
N PRO A 830 -26.56 21.50 32.08
CA PRO A 830 -27.38 21.20 30.91
C PRO A 830 -26.62 21.36 29.59
N LEU A 831 -25.69 22.33 29.49
CA LEU A 831 -24.82 22.44 28.30
C LEU A 831 -23.92 21.22 28.13
N PHE A 832 -23.40 20.65 29.23
CA PHE A 832 -22.61 19.43 29.22
C PHE A 832 -23.46 18.20 28.84
N ALA A 833 -24.69 18.10 29.31
CA ALA A 833 -25.61 17.03 28.90
C ALA A 833 -25.93 17.08 27.39
N VAL A 834 -26.21 18.27 26.85
CA VAL A 834 -26.40 18.48 25.40
C VAL A 834 -25.13 18.12 24.63
N PHE A 835 -23.96 18.49 25.14
CA PHE A 835 -22.67 18.10 24.55
C PHE A 835 -22.50 16.58 24.48
N LEU A 836 -22.76 15.85 25.57
CA LEU A 836 -22.65 14.38 25.60
C LEU A 836 -23.59 13.74 24.58
N PHE A 837 -24.83 14.22 24.48
CA PHE A 837 -25.81 13.77 23.49
C PHE A 837 -25.31 14.00 22.05
N LEU A 838 -24.87 15.22 21.73
CA LEU A 838 -24.35 15.56 20.41
C LEU A 838 -23.09 14.76 20.05
N ARG A 839 -22.19 14.56 21.01
CA ARG A 839 -20.94 13.80 20.82
C ARG A 839 -21.24 12.34 20.51
N PHE A 840 -22.12 11.72 21.28
CA PHE A 840 -22.51 10.32 21.06
C PHE A 840 -23.09 10.12 19.66
N TYR A 841 -24.02 11.01 19.26
CA TYR A 841 -24.66 10.98 17.96
C TYR A 841 -23.69 11.24 16.79
N PHE A 842 -22.72 12.16 16.97
CA PHE A 842 -21.72 12.47 15.93
C PHE A 842 -20.69 11.34 15.74
N LEU A 843 -20.18 10.75 16.82
CA LEU A 843 -19.08 9.79 16.75
C LEU A 843 -19.46 8.53 15.96
N GLN A 844 -20.68 8.02 16.14
CA GLN A 844 -21.18 6.85 15.42
C GLN A 844 -21.19 7.11 13.90
N THR A 845 -21.93 8.13 13.46
CA THR A 845 -22.04 8.46 12.03
C THR A 845 -20.72 8.92 11.42
N SER A 846 -19.87 9.66 12.17
CA SER A 846 -18.56 10.07 11.67
C SER A 846 -17.64 8.87 11.39
N ARG A 847 -17.67 7.84 12.26
CA ARG A 847 -16.91 6.60 12.05
C ARG A 847 -17.38 5.85 10.81
N ASP A 848 -18.69 5.70 10.63
CA ASP A 848 -19.25 4.97 9.49
C ASP A 848 -19.00 5.70 8.17
N ILE A 849 -19.12 7.02 8.14
CA ILE A 849 -18.78 7.83 6.95
C ILE A 849 -17.27 7.76 6.64
N LYS A 850 -16.39 7.84 7.65
CA LYS A 850 -14.93 7.76 7.46
C LYS A 850 -14.50 6.38 6.98
N ARG A 851 -15.18 5.32 7.47
CA ARG A 851 -15.05 3.95 6.95
C ARG A 851 -15.48 3.86 5.49
N LEU A 852 -16.63 4.43 5.14
CA LEU A 852 -17.12 4.47 3.76
C LEU A 852 -16.15 5.23 2.83
N GLU A 853 -15.58 6.34 3.28
CA GLU A 853 -14.58 7.08 2.50
C GLU A 853 -13.31 6.25 2.24
N SER A 854 -12.75 5.64 3.28
CA SER A 854 -11.54 4.82 3.11
C SER A 854 -11.78 3.61 2.22
N THR A 855 -12.96 2.98 2.30
CA THR A 855 -13.31 1.80 1.49
C THR A 855 -13.64 2.17 0.03
N THR A 856 -14.27 3.33 -0.22
CA THR A 856 -14.57 3.80 -1.59
C THR A 856 -13.35 4.36 -2.32
N ARG A 857 -12.30 4.78 -1.60
CA ARG A 857 -11.09 5.35 -2.20
C ARG A 857 -10.16 4.30 -2.82
N SER A 858 -9.98 3.13 -2.18
CA SER A 858 -9.05 2.10 -2.64
C SER A 858 -9.40 1.50 -4.02
N PRO A 859 -10.68 1.20 -4.33
CA PRO A 859 -11.07 0.67 -5.63
C PRO A 859 -10.73 1.60 -6.79
N VAL A 860 -10.76 2.92 -6.60
CA VAL A 860 -10.43 3.89 -7.65
C VAL A 860 -8.97 3.74 -8.10
N PHE A 861 -8.05 3.56 -7.14
CA PHE A 861 -6.62 3.39 -7.45
C PHE A 861 -6.31 2.01 -8.03
N SER A 862 -6.94 0.95 -7.48
CA SER A 862 -6.81 -0.40 -8.03
C SER A 862 -7.35 -0.47 -9.47
N HIS A 863 -8.54 0.11 -9.72
CA HIS A 863 -9.11 0.19 -11.06
C HIS A 863 -8.18 0.92 -12.00
N LEU A 864 -7.71 2.13 -11.66
CA LEU A 864 -6.76 2.85 -12.50
C LEU A 864 -5.48 2.06 -12.78
N SER A 865 -4.87 1.44 -11.75
CA SER A 865 -3.66 0.65 -11.93
C SER A 865 -3.91 -0.53 -12.86
N SER A 866 -5.04 -1.21 -12.71
CA SER A 866 -5.45 -2.29 -13.61
C SER A 866 -5.70 -1.75 -15.03
N SER A 867 -6.28 -0.54 -15.15
CA SER A 867 -6.55 0.10 -16.43
C SER A 867 -5.29 0.49 -17.19
N LEU A 868 -4.29 1.00 -16.48
CA LEU A 868 -2.98 1.35 -17.02
C LEU A 868 -2.19 0.11 -17.47
N GLN A 869 -2.27 -0.98 -16.71
CA GLN A 869 -1.64 -2.25 -17.09
C GLN A 869 -2.32 -2.90 -18.30
N GLY A 870 -3.65 -2.78 -18.42
CA GLY A 870 -4.43 -3.25 -19.55
C GLY A 870 -4.67 -2.20 -20.63
N LEU A 871 -3.87 -1.13 -20.71
CA LEU A 871 -4.16 0.04 -21.55
C LEU A 871 -4.32 -0.32 -23.03
N SER A 872 -3.53 -1.29 -23.52
CA SER A 872 -3.63 -1.85 -24.87
C SER A 872 -4.97 -2.55 -25.16
N THR A 873 -5.72 -2.91 -24.11
CA THR A 873 -7.00 -3.64 -24.15
C THR A 873 -8.21 -2.72 -23.87
N ILE A 874 -8.10 -1.67 -23.05
CA ILE A 874 -9.23 -0.90 -22.47
C ILE A 874 -9.42 0.49 -23.10
N ARG A 875 -8.99 0.73 -24.35
CA ARG A 875 -9.29 2.04 -24.94
C ARG A 875 -10.81 2.19 -25.08
N ILE A 876 -11.41 2.93 -24.15
CA ILE A 876 -12.82 3.32 -23.94
C ILE A 876 -13.43 2.67 -22.68
N GLU A 877 -13.34 3.37 -21.52
CA GLU A 877 -14.37 3.30 -20.47
C GLU A 877 -14.43 4.60 -19.65
N LYS A 878 -15.63 4.98 -19.19
CA LYS A 878 -15.88 6.15 -18.34
C LYS A 878 -15.98 5.72 -16.88
N LEU A 879 -15.14 6.27 -16.00
CA LEU A 879 -15.22 6.01 -14.57
C LEU A 879 -16.07 7.09 -13.87
N TYR A 880 -16.99 6.65 -13.01
CA TYR A 880 -17.80 7.52 -12.15
C TYR A 880 -17.18 7.60 -10.75
N PHE A 881 -16.92 8.83 -10.26
CA PHE A 881 -16.48 9.08 -8.89
C PHE A 881 -17.70 9.33 -8.00
N LYS A 882 -17.89 8.54 -6.93
CA LYS A 882 -18.90 8.80 -5.88
C LYS A 882 -18.27 9.49 -4.66
N SER A 883 -18.98 10.43 -4.02
CA SER A 883 -18.41 11.47 -3.14
C SER A 883 -18.56 11.25 -1.63
N ALA A 884 -18.09 10.13 -1.08
CA ALA A 884 -18.11 9.88 0.37
C ALA A 884 -17.38 10.96 1.20
N TRP A 885 -16.33 11.57 0.64
CA TRP A 885 -15.59 12.69 1.27
C TRP A 885 -16.44 13.93 1.56
N PHE A 886 -17.39 14.28 0.67
CA PHE A 886 -18.25 15.45 0.87
C PHE A 886 -19.15 15.29 2.10
N LEU A 887 -19.65 14.07 2.32
CA LEU A 887 -20.49 13.75 3.47
C LEU A 887 -19.70 13.87 4.78
N PHE A 888 -18.44 13.41 4.79
CA PHE A 888 -17.55 13.58 5.95
C PHE A 888 -17.32 15.05 6.30
N LEU A 889 -17.03 15.87 5.30
CA LEU A 889 -16.80 17.31 5.48
C LEU A 889 -18.04 18.01 6.07
N THR A 890 -19.22 17.75 5.50
CA THR A 890 -20.47 18.37 5.96
C THR A 890 -20.88 17.92 7.35
N THR A 891 -20.69 16.64 7.69
CA THR A 891 -20.93 16.09 9.03
C THR A 891 -20.01 16.72 10.08
N SER A 892 -18.71 16.81 9.78
CA SER A 892 -17.73 17.45 10.67
C SER A 892 -18.06 18.92 10.92
N ARG A 893 -18.52 19.65 9.90
CA ARG A 893 -18.90 21.07 10.02
C ARG A 893 -20.20 21.26 10.80
N TRP A 894 -21.20 20.42 10.56
CA TRP A 894 -22.45 20.45 11.33
C TRP A 894 -22.19 20.32 12.83
N PHE A 895 -21.31 19.39 13.22
CA PHE A 895 -20.95 19.20 14.62
C PHE A 895 -20.18 20.39 15.21
N ALA A 896 -19.20 20.92 14.47
CA ALA A 896 -18.40 22.07 14.92
C ALA A 896 -19.26 23.32 15.17
N VAL A 897 -20.24 23.62 14.30
CA VAL A 897 -21.18 24.74 14.47
C VAL A 897 -21.98 24.61 15.78
N ARG A 898 -22.43 23.39 16.12
CA ARG A 898 -23.21 23.15 17.34
C ARG A 898 -22.36 23.31 18.60
N LEU A 899 -21.11 22.84 18.57
CA LEU A 899 -20.20 22.98 19.71
C LEU A 899 -19.79 24.45 19.97
N ASP A 900 -19.49 25.23 18.93
CA ASP A 900 -19.21 26.66 19.11
C ASP A 900 -20.48 27.45 19.46
N GLY A 901 -21.66 26.96 19.07
CA GLY A 901 -22.95 27.46 19.56
C GLY A 901 -23.09 27.31 21.07
N ILE A 902 -22.74 26.14 21.63
CA ILE A 902 -22.69 25.90 23.09
C ILE A 902 -21.71 26.86 23.77
N CYS A 903 -20.52 27.05 23.19
CA CYS A 903 -19.52 27.99 23.72
C CYS A 903 -20.01 29.44 23.68
N SER A 904 -20.69 29.84 22.61
CA SER A 904 -21.26 31.18 22.48
C SER A 904 -22.32 31.44 23.55
N ILE A 905 -23.18 30.46 23.83
CA ILE A 905 -24.16 30.51 24.94
C ILE A 905 -23.43 30.65 26.28
N PHE A 906 -22.38 29.86 26.53
CA PHE A 906 -21.57 29.97 27.74
C PHE A 906 -20.93 31.35 27.92
N VAL A 907 -20.35 31.92 26.86
CA VAL A 907 -19.77 33.27 26.86
C VAL A 907 -20.84 34.32 27.19
N THR A 908 -22.01 34.24 26.56
CA THR A 908 -23.13 35.15 26.83
C THR A 908 -23.58 35.06 28.28
N ILE A 909 -23.78 33.86 28.82
CA ILE A 909 -24.16 33.64 30.23
C ILE A 909 -23.09 34.19 31.17
N THR A 910 -21.80 33.97 30.87
CA THR A 910 -20.69 34.50 31.70
C THR A 910 -20.68 36.02 31.68
N THR A 911 -20.87 36.64 30.51
CA THR A 911 -20.82 38.09 30.32
C THR A 911 -21.95 38.80 31.06
N PHE A 912 -23.19 38.34 30.89
CA PHE A 912 -24.33 38.89 31.62
C PHE A 912 -24.32 38.50 33.10
N GLY A 913 -23.77 37.34 33.46
CA GLY A 913 -23.59 36.90 34.84
C GLY A 913 -22.64 37.82 35.63
N CYS A 914 -21.52 38.23 35.02
CA CYS A 914 -20.62 39.24 35.61
C CYS A 914 -21.34 40.57 35.89
N LEU A 915 -22.21 41.02 34.98
CA LEU A 915 -22.97 42.28 35.15
C LEU A 915 -24.10 42.16 36.17
N TYR A 916 -24.74 40.99 36.27
CA TYR A 916 -25.81 40.74 37.24
C TYR A 916 -25.26 40.69 38.67
N LEU A 917 -24.09 40.07 38.88
CA LEU A 917 -23.41 39.95 40.17
C LEU A 917 -22.39 41.08 40.44
N ARG A 918 -22.61 42.25 39.84
CA ARG A 918 -21.64 43.35 39.84
C ARG A 918 -21.25 43.88 41.22
N ASP A 919 -22.14 43.78 42.22
CA ASP A 919 -21.99 44.45 43.52
C ASP A 919 -20.97 43.76 44.47
N GLY A 920 -20.18 42.80 43.97
CA GLY A 920 -19.14 42.11 44.75
C GLY A 920 -17.99 41.52 43.93
N LEU A 921 -17.83 41.92 42.66
CA LEU A 921 -16.80 41.39 41.78
C LEU A 921 -15.68 42.42 41.57
N GLU A 922 -14.43 42.00 41.81
CA GLU A 922 -13.26 42.81 41.48
C GLU A 922 -13.06 42.92 39.96
N PRO A 923 -12.62 44.08 39.43
CA PRO A 923 -12.43 44.28 37.99
C PRO A 923 -11.48 43.26 37.35
N GLY A 924 -10.42 42.88 38.09
CA GLY A 924 -9.46 41.87 37.67
C GLY A 924 -10.07 40.47 37.53
N ALA A 925 -11.00 40.10 38.42
CA ALA A 925 -11.71 38.83 38.36
C ALA A 925 -12.68 38.78 37.16
N VAL A 926 -13.42 39.88 36.90
CA VAL A 926 -14.30 39.97 35.72
C VAL A 926 -13.50 39.85 34.42
N GLY A 927 -12.38 40.57 34.32
CA GLY A 927 -11.50 40.47 33.15
C GLY A 927 -10.98 39.05 32.93
N LEU A 928 -10.59 38.35 34.01
CA LEU A 928 -10.07 36.99 33.95
C LEU A 928 -11.13 35.98 33.48
N ALA A 929 -12.34 36.05 34.04
CA ALA A 929 -13.45 35.19 33.65
C ALA A 929 -13.82 35.36 32.17
N LEU A 930 -13.92 36.62 31.71
CA LEU A 930 -14.34 36.92 30.33
C LEU A 930 -13.23 36.61 29.31
N SER A 931 -11.97 36.97 29.57
CA SER A 931 -10.87 36.60 28.67
C SER A 931 -10.76 35.10 28.48
N TYR A 932 -10.95 34.31 29.54
CA TYR A 932 -10.93 32.85 29.42
C TYR A 932 -12.17 32.26 28.77
N ALA A 933 -13.36 32.76 29.07
CA ALA A 933 -14.59 32.35 28.38
C ALA A 933 -14.48 32.59 26.87
N LEU A 934 -13.90 33.72 26.44
CA LEU A 934 -13.66 34.01 25.02
C LEU A 934 -12.69 33.03 24.37
N THR A 935 -11.62 32.62 25.06
CA THR A 935 -10.67 31.60 24.53
C THR A 935 -11.27 30.21 24.40
N LEU A 936 -12.38 29.89 25.07
CA LEU A 936 -13.08 28.61 24.95
C LEU A 936 -13.64 28.40 23.53
N THR A 937 -14.12 29.49 22.90
CA THR A 937 -14.70 29.47 21.55
C THR A 937 -13.64 29.03 20.53
N GLY A 938 -13.95 28.03 19.70
CA GLY A 938 -12.99 27.42 18.77
C GLY A 938 -12.08 26.36 19.40
N MET A 939 -11.54 26.58 20.61
CA MET A 939 -10.69 25.59 21.29
C MET A 939 -11.48 24.36 21.75
N PHE A 940 -12.68 24.55 22.27
CA PHE A 940 -13.51 23.42 22.73
C PHE A 940 -13.90 22.50 21.57
N GLN A 941 -14.43 23.04 20.47
CA GLN A 941 -14.76 22.19 19.31
C GLN A 941 -13.53 21.49 18.74
N TRP A 942 -12.38 22.17 18.72
CA TRP A 942 -11.13 21.59 18.26
C TRP A 942 -10.74 20.40 19.14
N GLY A 943 -10.74 20.55 20.47
CA GLY A 943 -10.45 19.47 21.41
C GLY A 943 -11.37 18.26 21.25
N VAL A 944 -12.67 18.50 21.04
CA VAL A 944 -13.64 17.41 20.81
C VAL A 944 -13.35 16.69 19.48
N ARG A 945 -13.02 17.41 18.41
CA ARG A 945 -12.61 16.79 17.14
C ARG A 945 -11.31 15.99 17.28
N GLN A 946 -10.33 16.51 18.01
CA GLN A 946 -9.08 15.78 18.29
C GLN A 946 -9.35 14.51 19.11
N SER A 947 -10.32 14.52 20.02
CA SER A 947 -10.74 13.32 20.75
C SER A 947 -11.31 12.25 19.83
N ALA A 948 -12.11 12.64 18.82
CA ALA A 948 -12.65 11.74 17.81
C ALA A 948 -11.54 11.19 16.89
N GLU A 949 -10.55 12.02 16.54
CA GLU A 949 -9.38 11.60 15.77
C GLU A 949 -8.50 10.60 16.53
N ILE A 950 -8.30 10.79 17.84
CA ILE A 950 -7.60 9.82 18.69
C ILE A 950 -8.35 8.48 18.71
N GLU A 951 -9.65 8.49 18.95
CA GLU A 951 -10.46 7.26 18.96
C GLU A 951 -10.37 6.54 17.61
N ASN A 952 -10.46 7.28 16.50
CA ASN A 952 -10.27 6.74 15.16
C ASN A 952 -8.87 6.12 14.98
N MET A 953 -7.81 6.78 15.43
CA MET A 953 -6.43 6.26 15.31
C MET A 953 -6.17 5.07 16.23
N MET A 954 -6.84 5.00 17.39
CA MET A 954 -6.73 3.87 18.32
C MET A 954 -7.27 2.56 17.73
N THR A 955 -8.15 2.61 16.73
CA THR A 955 -8.52 1.40 15.95
C THR A 955 -7.32 0.79 15.21
N SER A 956 -6.28 1.59 14.90
CA SER A 956 -5.01 1.09 14.35
C SER A 956 -4.18 0.40 15.43
N VAL A 957 -4.18 0.94 16.65
CA VAL A 957 -3.55 0.28 17.82
C VAL A 957 -4.23 -1.05 18.12
N GLU A 958 -5.56 -1.11 18.06
CA GLU A 958 -6.33 -2.33 18.28
C GLU A 958 -5.92 -3.45 17.31
N ARG A 959 -5.86 -3.12 16.01
CA ARG A 959 -5.42 -4.04 14.95
C ARG A 959 -3.96 -4.48 15.12
N VAL A 960 -3.08 -3.60 15.58
CA VAL A 960 -1.67 -3.95 15.88
C VAL A 960 -1.59 -4.89 17.08
N VAL A 961 -2.39 -4.63 18.13
CA VAL A 961 -2.44 -5.48 19.33
C VAL A 961 -3.01 -6.87 19.01
N GLU A 962 -4.04 -6.95 18.17
CA GLU A 962 -4.57 -8.22 17.66
C GLU A 962 -3.49 -9.07 16.99
N TYR A 963 -2.65 -8.46 16.15
CA TYR A 963 -1.54 -9.15 15.50
C TYR A 963 -0.39 -9.49 16.47
N ALA A 964 -0.21 -8.70 17.53
CA ALA A 964 0.76 -8.99 18.58
C ALA A 964 0.33 -10.13 19.52
N GLU A 965 -0.96 -10.46 19.54
CA GLU A 965 -1.56 -11.53 20.34
C GLU A 965 -1.93 -12.77 19.48
N LEU A 966 -1.37 -12.90 18.27
CA LEU A 966 -1.58 -14.09 17.42
C LEU A 966 -1.14 -15.39 18.11
N GLU A 967 -1.83 -16.47 17.79
CA GLU A 967 -1.48 -17.81 18.26
C GLU A 967 -0.08 -18.21 17.77
N SER A 968 0.79 -18.60 18.69
CA SER A 968 2.14 -19.06 18.37
C SER A 968 2.12 -20.52 17.94
N GLU A 969 2.96 -20.87 16.98
CA GLU A 969 3.33 -22.26 16.71
C GLU A 969 4.03 -22.89 17.94
N ALA A 970 4.25 -24.20 17.88
CA ALA A 970 4.93 -24.94 18.93
C ALA A 970 6.30 -24.31 19.29
N PRO A 971 6.80 -24.51 20.52
CA PRO A 971 8.05 -23.90 20.95
C PRO A 971 9.23 -24.24 20.03
N TRP A 972 10.06 -23.24 19.73
CA TRP A 972 11.29 -23.40 18.95
C TRP A 972 12.30 -24.34 19.62
N GLU A 973 12.34 -24.32 20.94
CA GLU A 973 13.25 -25.09 21.80
C GLU A 973 12.39 -25.73 22.91
N THR A 974 12.67 -27.00 23.25
CA THR A 974 12.01 -27.77 24.31
C THR A 974 13.05 -28.34 25.27
N ASP A 975 12.61 -28.73 26.48
CA ASP A 975 13.49 -29.35 27.49
C ASP A 975 14.02 -30.73 27.05
N LYS A 976 13.25 -31.44 26.23
CA LYS A 976 13.64 -32.72 25.62
C LYS A 976 14.44 -32.48 24.34
N GLN A 977 15.76 -32.41 24.47
CA GLN A 977 16.69 -32.33 23.34
C GLN A 977 17.16 -33.73 22.91
N PRO A 978 17.17 -34.06 21.62
CA PRO A 978 17.86 -35.25 21.13
C PRO A 978 19.39 -35.10 21.32
N PRO A 979 20.16 -36.20 21.23
CA PRO A 979 21.62 -36.15 21.25
C PRO A 979 22.19 -35.20 20.19
N ASN A 980 23.35 -34.58 20.44
CA ASN A 980 23.96 -33.60 19.53
C ASN A 980 24.23 -34.13 18.11
N ASP A 981 24.50 -35.44 18.01
CA ASP A 981 24.79 -36.18 16.78
C ASP A 981 23.53 -36.74 16.10
N TRP A 982 22.34 -36.45 16.61
CA TRP A 982 21.08 -36.76 15.94
C TRP A 982 20.85 -35.81 14.74
N PRO A 983 20.27 -36.30 13.63
CA PRO A 983 20.01 -37.71 13.29
C PRO A 983 21.29 -38.44 12.84
N ARG A 984 21.47 -39.69 13.27
CA ARG A 984 22.63 -40.54 12.94
C ARG A 984 22.42 -41.26 11.60
N THR A 985 21.27 -41.90 11.44
CA THR A 985 20.95 -42.73 10.27
C THR A 985 19.97 -42.05 9.31
N GLY A 986 19.06 -41.21 9.82
CA GLY A 986 18.05 -40.54 9.00
C GLY A 986 16.90 -41.46 8.57
N CYS A 987 16.54 -42.42 9.42
CA CYS A 987 15.36 -43.29 9.22
C CYS A 987 14.09 -42.51 9.61
N ILE A 988 13.08 -42.51 8.75
CA ILE A 988 11.82 -41.78 8.94
C ILE A 988 10.68 -42.78 8.99
N SER A 989 9.86 -42.74 10.05
CA SER A 989 8.70 -43.61 10.19
C SER A 989 7.43 -42.80 10.46
N PHE A 990 6.39 -43.10 9.69
CA PHE A 990 5.04 -42.59 9.85
C PHE A 990 4.16 -43.74 10.36
N ASP A 991 3.49 -43.56 11.50
CA ASP A 991 2.51 -44.50 12.06
C ASP A 991 1.16 -43.79 12.21
N ARG A 992 0.19 -44.21 11.38
CA ARG A 992 -1.21 -43.75 11.38
C ARG A 992 -1.35 -42.23 11.39
N VAL A 993 -0.60 -41.57 10.50
CA VAL A 993 -0.56 -40.10 10.44
C VAL A 993 -1.77 -39.53 9.72
N ASN A 994 -2.47 -38.62 10.39
CA ASN A 994 -3.51 -37.78 9.80
C ASN A 994 -3.03 -36.33 9.80
N PHE A 995 -3.34 -35.59 8.74
CA PHE A 995 -2.90 -34.20 8.62
C PHE A 995 -3.97 -33.33 7.96
N SER A 996 -4.21 -32.17 8.56
CA SER A 996 -4.96 -31.06 8.00
C SER A 996 -4.16 -29.77 8.22
N HIS A 997 -4.38 -28.76 7.38
CA HIS A 997 -3.69 -27.47 7.51
C HIS A 997 -4.21 -26.65 8.71
N SER A 998 -5.44 -26.93 9.15
CA SER A 998 -6.08 -26.38 10.34
C SER A 998 -6.96 -27.43 11.02
N ALA A 999 -7.28 -27.25 12.30
CA ALA A 999 -8.16 -28.13 13.06
C ALA A 999 -9.58 -28.22 12.48
N ASN A 1000 -10.03 -27.15 11.79
CA ASN A 1000 -11.35 -27.10 11.16
C ASN A 1000 -11.35 -27.55 9.69
N ASP A 1001 -10.18 -27.85 9.11
CA ASP A 1001 -10.07 -28.27 7.72
C ASP A 1001 -10.37 -29.76 7.55
N ARG A 1002 -10.72 -30.15 6.31
CA ARG A 1002 -10.82 -31.56 5.95
C ARG A 1002 -9.42 -32.20 6.01
N LEU A 1003 -9.38 -33.44 6.50
CA LEU A 1003 -8.16 -34.26 6.49
C LEU A 1003 -7.64 -34.42 5.06
N VAL A 1004 -6.40 -33.94 4.85
CA VAL A 1004 -5.68 -34.04 3.58
C VAL A 1004 -4.88 -35.33 3.52
N LEU A 1005 -4.15 -35.68 4.59
CA LEU A 1005 -3.54 -37.02 4.73
C LEU A 1005 -4.37 -37.87 5.68
N LYS A 1006 -4.57 -39.14 5.32
CA LYS A 1006 -5.47 -40.06 6.02
C LYS A 1006 -4.75 -41.37 6.30
N ASN A 1007 -4.48 -41.62 7.57
CA ASN A 1007 -3.94 -42.87 8.10
C ASN A 1007 -2.65 -43.33 7.39
N LEU A 1008 -1.72 -42.40 7.16
CA LEU A 1008 -0.48 -42.66 6.43
C LEU A 1008 0.48 -43.48 7.31
N THR A 1009 0.88 -44.66 6.82
CA THR A 1009 1.80 -45.57 7.51
C THR A 1009 2.87 -46.05 6.53
N VAL A 1010 4.10 -45.54 6.66
CA VAL A 1010 5.25 -45.81 5.77
C VAL A 1010 6.53 -45.71 6.58
N ILE A 1011 7.51 -46.55 6.26
CA ILE A 1011 8.86 -46.52 6.84
C ILE A 1011 9.86 -46.31 5.70
N ILE A 1012 10.65 -45.23 5.80
CA ILE A 1012 11.75 -44.90 4.90
C ILE A 1012 13.05 -45.20 5.64
N THR A 1013 13.84 -46.11 5.09
CA THR A 1013 15.07 -46.59 5.70
C THR A 1013 16.25 -45.64 5.49
N SER A 1014 17.34 -45.87 6.22
CA SER A 1014 18.55 -45.04 6.16
C SER A 1014 19.15 -45.06 4.75
N ARG A 1015 19.53 -43.88 4.22
CA ARG A 1015 20.17 -43.71 2.89
C ARG A 1015 19.28 -44.11 1.70
N GLU A 1016 17.98 -44.29 1.93
CA GLU A 1016 17.03 -44.62 0.88
C GLU A 1016 16.62 -43.36 0.11
N LYS A 1017 16.57 -43.45 -1.22
CA LYS A 1017 16.05 -42.43 -2.12
C LYS A 1017 14.62 -42.79 -2.50
N VAL A 1018 13.66 -41.98 -2.06
CA VAL A 1018 12.24 -42.22 -2.29
C VAL A 1018 11.64 -41.12 -3.17
N GLY A 1019 11.13 -41.52 -4.34
CA GLY A 1019 10.35 -40.66 -5.22
C GLY A 1019 8.88 -40.61 -4.79
N ILE A 1020 8.26 -39.44 -4.75
CA ILE A 1020 6.87 -39.26 -4.33
C ILE A 1020 6.05 -38.72 -5.51
N VAL A 1021 5.04 -39.47 -5.94
CA VAL A 1021 4.17 -39.14 -7.07
C VAL A 1021 2.70 -39.17 -6.70
N GLY A 1022 1.90 -38.50 -7.52
CA GLY A 1022 0.45 -38.39 -7.31
C GLY A 1022 -0.11 -37.24 -8.13
N ARG A 1023 -1.42 -37.26 -8.39
CA ARG A 1023 -2.11 -36.16 -9.07
C ARG A 1023 -2.00 -34.86 -8.26
N THR A 1024 -2.28 -33.72 -8.91
CA THR A 1024 -2.41 -32.44 -8.20
C THR A 1024 -3.51 -32.56 -7.14
N GLY A 1025 -3.22 -32.16 -5.90
CA GLY A 1025 -4.15 -32.33 -4.77
C GLY A 1025 -4.09 -33.69 -4.06
N ALA A 1026 -3.19 -34.61 -4.44
CA ALA A 1026 -3.07 -35.93 -3.78
C ALA A 1026 -2.49 -35.90 -2.35
N GLY A 1027 -1.97 -34.76 -1.88
CA GLY A 1027 -1.38 -34.59 -0.54
C GLY A 1027 0.16 -34.55 -0.48
N LYS A 1028 0.85 -34.48 -1.64
CA LYS A 1028 2.33 -34.50 -1.72
C LYS A 1028 3.00 -33.38 -0.88
N SER A 1029 2.64 -32.12 -1.11
CA SER A 1029 3.18 -30.99 -0.35
C SER A 1029 2.73 -30.99 1.12
N SER A 1030 1.56 -31.58 1.42
CA SER A 1030 1.06 -31.75 2.79
C SER A 1030 1.91 -32.75 3.59
N LEU A 1031 2.52 -33.75 2.92
CA LEU A 1031 3.48 -34.67 3.55
C LEU A 1031 4.75 -33.92 4.01
N ILE A 1032 5.27 -33.01 3.18
CA ILE A 1032 6.39 -32.12 3.57
C ILE A 1032 5.98 -31.23 4.74
N ALA A 1033 4.78 -30.64 4.67
CA ALA A 1033 4.28 -29.77 5.73
C ALA A 1033 4.15 -30.50 7.09
N ALA A 1034 3.71 -31.76 7.07
CA ALA A 1034 3.66 -32.61 8.27
C ALA A 1034 5.07 -32.94 8.80
N LEU A 1035 6.02 -33.26 7.92
CA LEU A 1035 7.40 -33.60 8.30
C LEU A 1035 8.13 -32.41 8.95
N PHE A 1036 7.97 -31.19 8.40
CA PHE A 1036 8.53 -29.96 8.95
C PHE A 1036 7.73 -29.37 10.12
N ARG A 1037 6.61 -30.00 10.50
CA ARG A 1037 5.65 -29.50 11.50
C ARG A 1037 5.29 -28.03 11.24
N LEU A 1038 4.83 -27.73 10.01
CA LEU A 1038 4.28 -26.43 9.64
C LEU A 1038 2.84 -26.25 10.13
N ALA A 1039 2.14 -27.38 10.25
CA ALA A 1039 0.98 -27.59 11.10
C ALA A 1039 1.21 -28.90 11.88
N GLU A 1040 0.60 -29.06 13.03
CA GLU A 1040 0.81 -30.25 13.87
C GLU A 1040 0.03 -31.45 13.30
N PRO A 1041 0.71 -32.55 12.92
CA PRO A 1041 0.04 -33.77 12.49
C PRO A 1041 -0.53 -34.55 13.70
N GLU A 1042 -1.62 -35.27 13.46
CA GLU A 1042 -2.09 -36.32 14.37
C GLU A 1042 -1.42 -37.66 14.00
N GLY A 1043 -1.18 -38.52 14.99
CA GLY A 1043 -0.42 -39.77 14.81
C GLY A 1043 1.03 -39.64 15.25
N ARG A 1044 1.93 -40.52 14.77
CA ARG A 1044 3.35 -40.52 15.18
C ARG A 1044 4.27 -40.42 13.98
N ILE A 1045 5.11 -39.38 13.96
CA ILE A 1045 6.25 -39.25 13.05
C ILE A 1045 7.52 -39.39 13.88
N MET A 1046 8.36 -40.37 13.59
CA MET A 1046 9.63 -40.59 14.30
C MET A 1046 10.81 -40.53 13.35
N ILE A 1047 11.89 -39.87 13.79
CA ILE A 1047 13.18 -39.82 13.09
C ILE A 1047 14.25 -40.44 13.98
N ASP A 1048 14.90 -41.51 13.50
CA ASP A 1048 15.85 -42.34 14.28
C ASP A 1048 15.28 -42.77 15.65
N GLY A 1049 13.99 -43.08 15.70
CA GLY A 1049 13.28 -43.52 16.91
C GLY A 1049 12.84 -42.40 17.87
N PHE A 1050 13.17 -41.14 17.59
CA PHE A 1050 12.70 -39.99 18.37
C PHE A 1050 11.41 -39.43 17.79
N LEU A 1051 10.40 -39.22 18.63
CA LEU A 1051 9.12 -38.63 18.24
C LEU A 1051 9.29 -37.13 17.95
N THR A 1052 8.96 -36.70 16.73
CA THR A 1052 9.22 -35.32 16.28
C THR A 1052 8.39 -34.29 17.05
N SER A 1053 7.24 -34.65 17.63
CA SER A 1053 6.37 -33.76 18.40
C SER A 1053 6.97 -33.34 19.75
N GLU A 1054 7.92 -34.10 20.31
CA GLU A 1054 8.58 -33.77 21.59
C GLU A 1054 9.80 -32.83 21.40
N ILE A 1055 10.32 -32.74 20.18
CA ILE A 1055 11.51 -31.96 19.83
C ILE A 1055 11.09 -30.52 19.50
N GLY A 1056 11.89 -29.53 19.92
CA GLY A 1056 11.72 -28.14 19.52
C GLY A 1056 11.85 -27.94 18.01
N LEU A 1057 11.04 -27.04 17.45
CA LEU A 1057 10.96 -26.85 16.00
C LEU A 1057 12.30 -26.44 15.37
N HIS A 1058 13.10 -25.58 16.02
CA HIS A 1058 14.40 -25.19 15.46
C HIS A 1058 15.37 -26.37 15.42
N THR A 1059 15.41 -27.19 16.48
CA THR A 1059 16.24 -28.39 16.53
C THR A 1059 15.86 -29.38 15.43
N LEU A 1060 14.56 -29.58 15.18
CA LEU A 1060 14.07 -30.44 14.10
C LEU A 1060 14.41 -29.88 12.71
N ARG A 1061 14.04 -28.63 12.44
CA ARG A 1061 14.13 -28.01 11.09
C ARG A 1061 15.57 -27.71 10.67
N GLN A 1062 16.49 -27.44 11.60
CA GLN A 1062 17.91 -27.23 11.28
C GLN A 1062 18.62 -28.52 10.86
N LYS A 1063 18.13 -29.69 11.31
CA LYS A 1063 18.70 -31.02 11.01
C LYS A 1063 18.19 -31.65 9.71
N MET A 1064 17.31 -30.94 8.99
CA MET A 1064 16.82 -31.33 7.66
C MET A 1064 17.20 -30.26 6.63
N SER A 1065 17.42 -30.68 5.39
CA SER A 1065 17.64 -29.77 4.25
C SER A 1065 16.47 -29.88 3.27
N ILE A 1066 16.08 -28.76 2.68
CA ILE A 1066 15.03 -28.71 1.65
C ILE A 1066 15.48 -27.91 0.44
N ILE A 1067 15.12 -28.39 -0.75
CA ILE A 1067 15.20 -27.64 -2.00
C ILE A 1067 13.76 -27.34 -2.43
N PRO A 1068 13.27 -26.10 -2.24
CA PRO A 1068 11.88 -25.76 -2.53
C PRO A 1068 11.59 -25.66 -4.05
N GLN A 1069 10.30 -25.74 -4.39
CA GLN A 1069 9.79 -25.56 -5.76
C GLN A 1069 10.12 -24.17 -6.31
N ASP A 1070 9.88 -23.14 -5.51
CA ASP A 1070 10.24 -21.76 -5.82
C ASP A 1070 11.55 -21.38 -5.10
N PRO A 1071 12.65 -21.13 -5.82
CA PRO A 1071 13.93 -20.78 -5.20
C PRO A 1071 13.91 -19.33 -4.69
N VAL A 1072 13.60 -19.17 -3.41
CA VAL A 1072 13.54 -17.86 -2.76
C VAL A 1072 14.94 -17.38 -2.39
N LEU A 1073 15.35 -16.25 -2.97
CA LEU A 1073 16.52 -15.48 -2.59
C LEU A 1073 16.08 -14.13 -2.01
N PHE A 1074 16.82 -13.63 -1.05
CA PHE A 1074 16.54 -12.38 -0.35
C PHE A 1074 17.46 -11.27 -0.86
N THR A 1075 17.03 -10.02 -0.76
CA THR A 1075 17.87 -8.90 -1.12
C THR A 1075 19.06 -8.82 -0.15
N GLY A 1076 20.25 -8.67 -0.70
CA GLY A 1076 21.50 -8.69 0.06
C GLY A 1076 22.59 -9.46 -0.67
N THR A 1077 23.73 -9.67 -0.02
CA THR A 1077 24.89 -10.27 -0.69
C THR A 1077 24.68 -11.76 -1.00
N MET A 1078 25.33 -12.26 -2.04
CA MET A 1078 25.36 -13.70 -2.35
C MET A 1078 25.80 -14.50 -1.13
N ARG A 1079 26.81 -14.00 -0.39
CA ARG A 1079 27.24 -14.57 0.89
C ARG A 1079 26.11 -14.73 1.89
N LYS A 1080 25.38 -13.64 2.18
CA LYS A 1080 24.30 -13.63 3.17
C LYS A 1080 23.15 -14.55 2.76
N ASN A 1081 22.95 -14.74 1.46
CA ASN A 1081 21.99 -15.69 0.94
C ASN A 1081 22.42 -17.15 1.09
N LEU A 1082 23.71 -17.47 1.00
CA LEU A 1082 24.23 -18.82 1.19
C LEU A 1082 24.32 -19.19 2.68
N ASP A 1083 24.80 -18.26 3.50
CA ASP A 1083 25.01 -18.44 4.93
C ASP A 1083 24.55 -17.21 5.74
N PRO A 1084 23.25 -17.14 6.10
CA PRO A 1084 22.70 -16.03 6.88
C PRO A 1084 23.29 -15.92 8.30
N PHE A 1085 23.80 -17.01 8.85
CA PHE A 1085 24.30 -17.10 10.23
C PHE A 1085 25.81 -16.84 10.34
N ARG A 1086 26.53 -16.75 9.20
CA ARG A 1086 28.00 -16.67 9.16
C ARG A 1086 28.67 -17.82 9.92
N LEU A 1087 28.14 -19.03 9.76
CA LEU A 1087 28.70 -20.26 10.34
C LEU A 1087 29.86 -20.83 9.50
N HIS A 1088 29.94 -20.46 8.23
CA HIS A 1088 30.88 -21.00 7.26
C HIS A 1088 31.91 -19.96 6.81
N THR A 1089 33.11 -20.44 6.46
CA THR A 1089 34.17 -19.60 5.91
C THR A 1089 33.93 -19.34 4.41
N ASP A 1090 34.55 -18.30 3.85
CA ASP A 1090 34.48 -18.00 2.41
C ASP A 1090 34.94 -19.18 1.55
N GLU A 1091 35.92 -19.93 2.04
CA GLU A 1091 36.44 -21.11 1.36
C GLU A 1091 35.37 -22.20 1.27
N ASP A 1092 34.60 -22.43 2.34
CA ASP A 1092 33.47 -23.36 2.35
C ASP A 1092 32.39 -22.94 1.33
N LEU A 1093 32.09 -21.63 1.27
CA LEU A 1093 31.11 -21.09 0.33
C LEU A 1093 31.57 -21.26 -1.13
N TRP A 1094 32.83 -20.96 -1.42
CA TRP A 1094 33.39 -21.16 -2.76
C TRP A 1094 33.49 -22.63 -3.16
N ASN A 1095 33.76 -23.52 -2.20
CA ASN A 1095 33.75 -24.95 -2.44
C ASN A 1095 32.33 -25.43 -2.75
N ALA A 1096 31.32 -25.02 -1.99
CA ALA A 1096 29.91 -25.33 -2.29
C ALA A 1096 29.47 -24.79 -3.66
N LEU A 1097 29.84 -23.55 -4.01
CA LEU A 1097 29.56 -22.95 -5.32
C LEU A 1097 30.28 -23.69 -6.47
N ARG A 1098 31.48 -24.22 -6.22
CA ARG A 1098 32.20 -25.05 -7.20
C ARG A 1098 31.48 -26.37 -7.45
N GLU A 1099 30.97 -26.99 -6.40
CA GLU A 1099 30.25 -28.27 -6.49
C GLU A 1099 28.95 -28.20 -7.28
N VAL A 1100 28.27 -27.04 -7.27
CA VAL A 1100 27.07 -26.79 -8.08
C VAL A 1100 27.37 -26.08 -9.42
N GLN A 1101 28.65 -25.99 -9.81
CA GLN A 1101 29.11 -25.31 -11.03
C GLN A 1101 28.74 -23.82 -11.14
N MET A 1102 28.45 -23.16 -10.02
CA MET A 1102 28.16 -21.71 -9.97
C MET A 1102 29.41 -20.86 -9.74
N LYS A 1103 30.57 -21.46 -9.45
CA LYS A 1103 31.81 -20.72 -9.15
C LYS A 1103 32.18 -19.70 -10.23
N ALA A 1104 32.25 -20.10 -11.50
CA ALA A 1104 32.62 -19.21 -12.60
C ALA A 1104 31.61 -18.05 -12.75
N VAL A 1105 30.31 -18.36 -12.68
CA VAL A 1105 29.24 -17.36 -12.76
C VAL A 1105 29.37 -16.31 -11.66
N VAL A 1106 29.68 -16.73 -10.42
CA VAL A 1106 29.85 -15.80 -9.29
C VAL A 1106 31.19 -15.07 -9.34
N GLU A 1107 32.24 -15.65 -9.92
CA GLU A 1107 33.52 -14.96 -10.15
C GLU A 1107 33.40 -13.83 -11.19
N ASP A 1108 32.52 -14.00 -12.18
CA ASP A 1108 32.24 -13.00 -13.22
C ASP A 1108 31.33 -11.84 -12.73
N LEU A 1109 30.64 -12.02 -11.60
CA LEU A 1109 29.81 -10.97 -11.01
C LEU A 1109 30.65 -9.88 -10.32
N PRO A 1110 30.22 -8.60 -10.36
CA PRO A 1110 30.89 -7.52 -9.66
C PRO A 1110 30.86 -7.78 -8.15
N ASP A 1111 32.00 -7.64 -7.48
CA ASP A 1111 32.18 -7.90 -6.03
C ASP A 1111 31.99 -9.37 -5.57
N LYS A 1112 31.88 -10.33 -6.51
CA LYS A 1112 31.91 -11.79 -6.25
C LYS A 1112 30.90 -12.28 -5.18
N LEU A 1113 31.36 -12.66 -3.99
CA LEU A 1113 30.46 -13.09 -2.89
C LEU A 1113 29.68 -11.92 -2.27
N GLU A 1114 30.19 -10.70 -2.42
CA GLU A 1114 29.56 -9.47 -1.92
C GLU A 1114 28.63 -8.82 -2.95
N THR A 1115 28.44 -9.44 -4.13
CA THR A 1115 27.45 -8.99 -5.11
C THR A 1115 26.06 -8.92 -4.46
N VAL A 1116 25.43 -7.76 -4.55
CA VAL A 1116 24.07 -7.55 -4.04
C VAL A 1116 23.06 -8.18 -5.00
N LEU A 1117 22.31 -9.15 -4.50
CA LEU A 1117 21.15 -9.72 -5.18
C LEU A 1117 19.95 -8.79 -5.02
N SER A 1118 19.25 -8.55 -6.14
CA SER A 1118 18.01 -7.78 -6.19
C SER A 1118 16.81 -8.61 -5.70
N GLU A 1119 15.65 -7.98 -5.56
CA GLU A 1119 14.43 -8.61 -5.03
C GLU A 1119 14.14 -9.97 -5.69
N SER A 1120 14.00 -11.01 -4.86
CA SER A 1120 13.78 -12.41 -5.28
C SER A 1120 14.87 -12.98 -6.22
N GLY A 1121 16.06 -12.36 -6.26
CA GLY A 1121 17.17 -12.73 -7.13
C GLY A 1121 16.90 -12.46 -8.61
N SER A 1122 16.17 -11.40 -8.95
CA SER A 1122 15.80 -11.06 -10.34
C SER A 1122 16.98 -10.84 -11.28
N ASN A 1123 18.17 -10.59 -10.74
CA ASN A 1123 19.42 -10.43 -11.48
C ASN A 1123 20.08 -11.75 -11.91
N ILE A 1124 19.56 -12.92 -11.47
CA ILE A 1124 20.06 -14.24 -11.88
C ILE A 1124 18.91 -15.14 -12.35
N SER A 1125 19.22 -16.07 -13.27
CA SER A 1125 18.21 -16.91 -13.91
C SER A 1125 17.53 -17.87 -12.92
N VAL A 1126 16.33 -18.35 -13.25
CA VAL A 1126 15.61 -19.32 -12.41
C VAL A 1126 16.47 -20.57 -12.12
N GLY A 1127 17.14 -21.11 -13.14
CA GLY A 1127 18.04 -22.26 -12.97
C GLY A 1127 19.24 -21.96 -12.06
N GLN A 1128 19.83 -20.77 -12.17
CA GLN A 1128 20.90 -20.32 -11.27
C GLN A 1128 20.43 -20.19 -9.83
N ARG A 1129 19.22 -19.65 -9.61
CA ARG A 1129 18.60 -19.57 -8.26
C ARG A 1129 18.42 -20.96 -7.64
N GLN A 1130 18.05 -21.95 -8.45
CA GLN A 1130 17.94 -23.33 -8.00
C GLN A 1130 19.30 -23.92 -7.58
N LEU A 1131 20.35 -23.66 -8.35
CA LEU A 1131 21.73 -24.08 -8.02
C LEU A 1131 22.24 -23.41 -6.73
N VAL A 1132 21.88 -22.15 -6.48
CA VAL A 1132 22.16 -21.49 -5.19
C VAL A 1132 21.44 -22.19 -4.04
N CYS A 1133 20.19 -22.63 -4.22
CA CYS A 1133 19.46 -23.42 -3.22
C CYS A 1133 20.11 -24.80 -2.99
N LEU A 1134 20.62 -25.43 -4.04
CA LEU A 1134 21.38 -26.67 -3.93
C LEU A 1134 22.70 -26.46 -3.15
N ALA A 1135 23.41 -25.35 -3.37
CA ALA A 1135 24.59 -24.99 -2.60
C ALA A 1135 24.27 -24.80 -1.11
N ARG A 1136 23.12 -24.20 -0.76
CA ARG A 1136 22.64 -24.11 0.63
C ARG A 1136 22.45 -25.48 1.27
N ALA A 1137 21.87 -26.44 0.52
CA ALA A 1137 21.66 -27.79 1.01
C ALA A 1137 23.00 -28.52 1.28
N ILE A 1138 23.99 -28.35 0.40
CA ILE A 1138 25.34 -28.91 0.54
C ILE A 1138 26.05 -28.36 1.77
N LEU A 1139 25.99 -27.04 2.01
CA LEU A 1139 26.65 -26.39 3.15
C LEU A 1139 26.18 -26.95 4.50
N ARG A 1140 24.90 -27.32 4.61
CA ARG A 1140 24.30 -27.84 5.84
C ARG A 1140 24.70 -29.26 6.21
N LYS A 1141 25.10 -30.10 5.26
CA LYS A 1141 25.53 -31.49 5.48
C LYS A 1141 24.57 -32.33 6.34
N ASN A 1142 23.25 -32.11 6.20
CA ASN A 1142 22.22 -32.85 6.91
C ASN A 1142 22.01 -34.26 6.32
N ARG A 1143 21.59 -35.23 7.15
CA ARG A 1143 21.34 -36.63 6.73
C ARG A 1143 20.02 -36.85 5.99
N ILE A 1144 19.11 -35.87 6.06
CA ILE A 1144 17.79 -35.93 5.42
C ILE A 1144 17.67 -34.74 4.46
N LEU A 1145 17.41 -35.04 3.18
CA LEU A 1145 17.20 -34.06 2.12
C LEU A 1145 15.80 -34.23 1.53
N ILE A 1146 15.07 -33.12 1.41
CA ILE A 1146 13.77 -33.05 0.74
C ILE A 1146 13.90 -32.20 -0.53
N ILE A 1147 13.40 -32.68 -1.65
CA ILE A 1147 13.39 -32.00 -2.93
C ILE A 1147 11.94 -31.86 -3.36
N ASP A 1148 11.46 -30.62 -3.47
CA ASP A 1148 10.09 -30.31 -3.87
C ASP A 1148 10.12 -29.69 -5.27
N GLU A 1149 9.91 -30.49 -6.32
CA GLU A 1149 9.76 -30.03 -7.71
C GLU A 1149 10.86 -29.10 -8.23
N ALA A 1150 12.11 -29.28 -7.76
CA ALA A 1150 13.22 -28.39 -8.03
C ALA A 1150 13.56 -28.12 -9.51
N THR A 1151 13.05 -28.94 -10.44
CA THR A 1151 13.44 -28.90 -11.87
C THR A 1151 12.28 -28.55 -12.83
N ALA A 1152 11.12 -28.14 -12.30
CA ALA A 1152 9.94 -27.83 -13.10
C ALA A 1152 10.18 -26.67 -14.10
N ASN A 1153 10.89 -25.62 -13.66
CA ASN A 1153 11.11 -24.38 -14.40
C ASN A 1153 12.56 -24.22 -14.92
N VAL A 1154 13.26 -25.34 -15.09
CA VAL A 1154 14.68 -25.37 -15.47
C VAL A 1154 14.84 -26.05 -16.83
N ASP A 1155 15.78 -25.56 -17.65
CA ASP A 1155 16.09 -26.17 -18.93
C ASP A 1155 16.67 -27.59 -18.76
N PRO A 1156 16.52 -28.47 -19.76
CA PRO A 1156 16.94 -29.88 -19.63
C PRO A 1156 18.43 -30.07 -19.30
N ARG A 1157 19.30 -29.13 -19.69
CA ARG A 1157 20.75 -29.22 -19.41
C ARG A 1157 21.02 -28.92 -17.94
N THR A 1158 20.45 -27.85 -17.39
CA THR A 1158 20.59 -27.53 -15.97
C THR A 1158 19.83 -28.52 -15.08
N ASP A 1159 18.72 -29.10 -15.53
CA ASP A 1159 18.04 -30.22 -14.86
C ASP A 1159 18.98 -31.43 -14.74
N GLY A 1160 19.62 -31.84 -15.83
CA GLY A 1160 20.62 -32.91 -15.83
C GLY A 1160 21.79 -32.66 -14.88
N LEU A 1161 22.28 -31.41 -14.83
CA LEU A 1161 23.33 -31.01 -13.89
C LEU A 1161 22.88 -31.14 -12.43
N ILE A 1162 21.69 -30.59 -12.09
CA ILE A 1162 21.14 -30.66 -10.74
C ILE A 1162 21.00 -32.12 -10.28
N GLN A 1163 20.45 -32.98 -11.15
CA GLN A 1163 20.29 -34.41 -10.86
C GLN A 1163 21.63 -35.12 -10.64
N GLN A 1164 22.63 -34.83 -11.47
CA GLN A 1164 23.97 -35.39 -11.30
C GLN A 1164 24.59 -34.96 -9.97
N THR A 1165 24.55 -33.67 -9.63
CA THR A 1165 25.07 -33.17 -8.36
C THR A 1165 24.34 -33.79 -7.16
N ILE A 1166 23.02 -33.98 -7.25
CA ILE A 1166 22.25 -34.64 -6.18
C ILE A 1166 22.74 -36.08 -5.97
N ARG A 1167 22.93 -36.84 -7.05
CA ARG A 1167 23.41 -38.22 -6.99
C ARG A 1167 24.80 -38.33 -6.39
N ASP A 1168 25.71 -37.42 -6.76
CA ASP A 1168 27.11 -37.47 -6.34
C ASP A 1168 27.29 -37.01 -4.88
N LYS A 1169 26.58 -35.95 -4.47
CA LYS A 1169 26.81 -35.30 -3.16
C LYS A 1169 25.96 -35.85 -2.02
N PHE A 1170 24.82 -36.47 -2.31
CA PHE A 1170 23.88 -36.95 -1.28
C PHE A 1170 23.74 -38.48 -1.25
N GLN A 1171 24.79 -39.23 -1.59
CA GLN A 1171 24.80 -40.70 -1.53
C GLN A 1171 24.55 -41.25 -0.12
N GLU A 1172 25.05 -40.55 0.89
CA GLU A 1172 25.00 -40.95 2.29
C GLU A 1172 23.80 -40.37 3.06
N CYS A 1173 22.83 -39.80 2.33
CA CYS A 1173 21.66 -39.12 2.88
C CYS A 1173 20.39 -39.85 2.45
N THR A 1174 19.37 -39.83 3.32
CA THR A 1174 18.01 -40.20 2.94
C THR A 1174 17.40 -39.06 2.12
N VAL A 1175 16.91 -39.34 0.91
CA VAL A 1175 16.42 -38.31 -0.03
C VAL A 1175 14.96 -38.55 -0.36
N LEU A 1176 14.13 -37.52 -0.17
CA LEU A 1176 12.71 -37.52 -0.55
C LEU A 1176 12.50 -36.58 -1.72
N THR A 1177 12.10 -37.10 -2.88
CA THR A 1177 11.95 -36.32 -4.11
C THR A 1177 10.49 -36.28 -4.56
N ILE A 1178 9.84 -35.12 -4.45
CA ILE A 1178 8.55 -34.86 -5.09
C ILE A 1178 8.82 -34.36 -6.51
N ALA A 1179 8.26 -35.04 -7.50
CA ALA A 1179 8.40 -34.62 -8.89
C ALA A 1179 7.13 -34.84 -9.71
N HIS A 1180 6.91 -33.91 -10.63
CA HIS A 1180 5.94 -34.08 -11.73
C HIS A 1180 6.56 -34.72 -12.98
N ARG A 1181 7.89 -34.69 -13.12
CA ARG A 1181 8.62 -35.35 -14.21
C ARG A 1181 9.05 -36.74 -13.77
N LEU A 1182 8.43 -37.78 -14.32
CA LEU A 1182 8.73 -39.16 -13.93
C LEU A 1182 10.20 -39.56 -14.17
N ASN A 1183 10.87 -38.93 -15.15
CA ASN A 1183 12.29 -39.18 -15.42
C ASN A 1183 13.24 -38.79 -14.26
N THR A 1184 12.79 -37.94 -13.33
CA THR A 1184 13.61 -37.47 -12.19
C THR A 1184 13.53 -38.38 -10.96
N ILE A 1185 12.64 -39.37 -10.97
CA ILE A 1185 12.36 -40.26 -9.84
C ILE A 1185 12.45 -41.74 -10.22
N ILE A 1186 12.60 -42.05 -11.50
CA ILE A 1186 12.62 -43.42 -12.02
C ILE A 1186 13.87 -44.20 -11.56
N ASP A 1187 14.89 -43.47 -11.10
CA ASP A 1187 16.16 -43.92 -10.55
C ASP A 1187 16.21 -43.83 -9.01
N CYS A 1188 15.06 -43.65 -8.36
CA CYS A 1188 14.94 -43.77 -6.91
C CYS A 1188 14.87 -45.24 -6.49
N ASP A 1189 15.32 -45.54 -5.27
CA ASP A 1189 15.27 -46.89 -4.70
C ASP A 1189 13.81 -47.36 -4.56
N ARG A 1190 12.90 -46.46 -4.14
CA ARG A 1190 11.46 -46.71 -4.10
C ARG A 1190 10.63 -45.53 -4.57
N ILE A 1191 9.39 -45.81 -4.99
CA ILE A 1191 8.40 -44.81 -5.36
C ILE A 1191 7.17 -44.94 -4.47
N LEU A 1192 6.79 -43.84 -3.84
CA LEU A 1192 5.57 -43.68 -3.06
C LEU A 1192 4.49 -43.01 -3.90
N VAL A 1193 3.42 -43.75 -4.22
CA VAL A 1193 2.27 -43.23 -4.96
C VAL A 1193 1.18 -42.80 -3.99
N LEU A 1194 0.88 -41.51 -3.99
CA LEU A 1194 -0.19 -40.91 -3.20
C LEU A 1194 -1.42 -40.65 -4.07
N ASP A 1195 -2.59 -41.04 -3.55
CA ASP A 1195 -3.88 -40.66 -4.12
C ASP A 1195 -4.91 -40.36 -3.01
N ALA A 1196 -5.64 -39.26 -3.17
CA ALA A 1196 -6.65 -38.77 -2.23
C ALA A 1196 -6.22 -38.77 -0.74
N GLY A 1197 -4.93 -38.52 -0.47
CA GLY A 1197 -4.38 -38.47 0.89
C GLY A 1197 -3.95 -39.80 1.49
N ARG A 1198 -3.95 -40.89 0.71
CA ARG A 1198 -3.56 -42.24 1.13
C ARG A 1198 -2.42 -42.77 0.26
N VAL A 1199 -1.66 -43.68 0.82
CA VAL A 1199 -0.64 -44.45 0.09
C VAL A 1199 -1.32 -45.57 -0.68
N GLN A 1200 -1.16 -45.59 -1.99
CA GLN A 1200 -1.71 -46.63 -2.86
C GLN A 1200 -0.66 -47.69 -3.18
N GLU A 1201 0.55 -47.25 -3.53
CA GLU A 1201 1.66 -48.11 -3.92
C GLU A 1201 2.96 -47.59 -3.28
N TYR A 1202 3.81 -48.51 -2.86
CA TYR A 1202 5.13 -48.20 -2.32
C TYR A 1202 6.08 -49.38 -2.55
N ASP A 1203 6.88 -49.32 -3.61
CA ASP A 1203 7.86 -50.35 -3.96
C ASP A 1203 8.91 -49.80 -4.95
N GLU A 1204 9.82 -50.65 -5.42
CA GLU A 1204 10.81 -50.32 -6.45
C GLU A 1204 10.14 -49.96 -7.80
N PRO A 1205 10.69 -48.99 -8.56
CA PRO A 1205 10.09 -48.51 -9.81
C PRO A 1205 9.77 -49.63 -10.82
N TYR A 1206 10.68 -50.60 -10.97
CA TYR A 1206 10.50 -51.70 -11.93
C TYR A 1206 9.38 -52.66 -11.51
N VAL A 1207 9.22 -52.91 -10.21
CA VAL A 1207 8.15 -53.76 -9.67
C VAL A 1207 6.79 -53.10 -9.87
N LEU A 1208 6.68 -51.79 -9.58
CA LEU A 1208 5.46 -51.02 -9.80
C LEU A 1208 5.04 -50.99 -11.28
N LEU A 1209 6.02 -50.93 -12.19
CA LEU A 1209 5.77 -50.95 -13.64
C LEU A 1209 5.27 -52.30 -14.17
N GLN A 1210 5.53 -53.42 -13.47
CA GLN A 1210 5.01 -54.73 -13.87
C GLN A 1210 3.51 -54.87 -13.57
N ASN A 1211 2.98 -54.10 -12.62
CA ASN A 1211 1.55 -54.10 -12.32
C ASN A 1211 0.80 -53.26 -13.37
N GLN A 1212 0.22 -53.92 -14.38
CA GLN A 1212 -0.52 -53.24 -15.46
C GLN A 1212 -1.78 -52.50 -14.98
N GLU A 1213 -2.37 -52.90 -13.85
CA GLU A 1213 -3.50 -52.18 -13.23
C GLU A 1213 -3.04 -51.06 -12.28
N GLY A 1214 -1.74 -50.96 -12.02
CA GLY A 1214 -1.15 -49.99 -11.10
C GLY A 1214 -1.29 -48.54 -11.55
N LEU A 1215 -1.49 -47.65 -10.59
CA LEU A 1215 -1.64 -46.21 -10.80
C LEU A 1215 -0.33 -45.59 -11.33
N PHE A 1216 0.83 -46.12 -10.89
CA PHE A 1216 2.13 -45.70 -11.43
C PHE A 1216 2.33 -46.11 -12.89
N HIS A 1217 1.93 -47.33 -13.26
CA HIS A 1217 1.99 -47.81 -14.65
C HIS A 1217 1.15 -46.92 -15.58
N GLN A 1218 -0.08 -46.56 -15.16
CA GLN A 1218 -0.94 -45.65 -15.90
C GLN A 1218 -0.35 -44.25 -16.06
N MET A 1219 0.35 -43.72 -15.04
CA MET A 1219 1.04 -42.42 -15.14
C MET A 1219 2.18 -42.46 -16.16
N VAL A 1220 2.91 -43.59 -16.24
CA VAL A 1220 4.01 -43.76 -17.21
C VAL A 1220 3.48 -43.95 -18.63
N GLU A 1221 2.39 -44.68 -18.85
CA GLU A 1221 1.79 -44.78 -20.19
C GLU A 1221 1.31 -43.43 -20.73
N GLN A 1222 0.86 -42.53 -19.84
CA GLN A 1222 0.37 -41.19 -20.19
C GLN A 1222 1.46 -40.24 -20.72
N THR A 1223 2.75 -40.51 -20.49
CA THR A 1223 3.85 -39.68 -21.05
C THR A 1223 4.09 -39.96 -22.55
N GLY A 1224 3.50 -41.02 -23.09
CA GLY A 1224 3.59 -41.39 -24.50
C GLY A 1224 4.56 -42.54 -24.77
N LYS A 1225 4.31 -43.29 -25.85
CA LYS A 1225 4.95 -44.60 -26.11
C LYS A 1225 6.49 -44.59 -26.10
N ALA A 1226 7.11 -43.55 -26.64
CA ALA A 1226 8.57 -43.46 -26.70
C ALA A 1226 9.20 -43.18 -25.33
N GLU A 1227 8.58 -42.30 -24.54
CA GLU A 1227 9.07 -41.90 -23.22
C GLU A 1227 8.79 -43.00 -22.18
N ALA A 1228 7.62 -43.64 -22.25
CA ALA A 1228 7.29 -44.81 -21.44
C ALA A 1228 8.28 -45.96 -21.61
N ALA A 1229 8.67 -46.28 -22.86
CA ALA A 1229 9.68 -47.30 -23.15
C ALA A 1229 11.07 -46.92 -22.59
N SER A 1230 11.44 -45.65 -22.68
CA SER A 1230 12.69 -45.12 -22.10
C SER A 1230 12.69 -45.25 -20.57
N LEU A 1231 11.61 -44.85 -19.90
CA LEU A 1231 11.48 -44.93 -18.44
C LEU A 1231 11.53 -46.39 -17.94
N LEU A 1232 10.87 -47.30 -18.65
CA LEU A 1232 10.89 -48.73 -18.33
C LEU A 1232 12.30 -49.33 -18.48
N HIS A 1233 13.05 -48.92 -19.51
CA HIS A 1233 14.44 -49.32 -19.68
C HIS A 1233 15.33 -48.78 -18.55
N THR A 1234 15.18 -47.51 -18.17
CA THR A 1234 15.94 -46.90 -17.07
C THR A 1234 15.65 -47.58 -15.74
N ALA A 1235 14.38 -47.86 -15.42
CA ALA A 1235 13.99 -48.59 -14.21
C ALA A 1235 14.63 -49.98 -14.15
N LYS A 1236 14.64 -50.70 -15.29
CA LYS A 1236 15.28 -52.02 -15.40
C LYS A 1236 16.79 -51.97 -15.21
N GLN A 1237 17.46 -50.99 -15.80
CA GLN A 1237 18.91 -50.80 -15.61
C GLN A 1237 19.26 -50.44 -14.17
N HIS A 1238 18.44 -49.61 -13.52
CA HIS A 1238 18.66 -49.25 -12.11
C HIS A 1238 18.60 -50.47 -11.19
N LEU A 1239 17.57 -51.33 -11.36
CA LEU A 1239 17.43 -52.58 -10.62
C LEU A 1239 18.63 -53.54 -10.80
N LEU A 1240 19.18 -53.60 -12.02
CA LEU A 1240 20.36 -54.42 -12.32
C LEU A 1240 21.62 -53.89 -11.65
N ASN A 1241 21.74 -52.57 -11.50
CA ASN A 1241 22.89 -51.90 -10.89
C ASN A 1241 22.88 -51.94 -9.36
N THR A 1242 21.72 -52.02 -8.70
CA THR A 1242 21.60 -52.10 -7.23
C THR A 1242 21.81 -53.50 -6.66
N GLY A 1243 22.05 -54.52 -7.49
CA GLY A 1243 22.54 -55.83 -7.06
C GLY A 1243 21.51 -56.74 -6.36
N MET A 1244 20.21 -56.40 -6.37
CA MET A 1244 19.13 -57.21 -5.78
C MET A 1244 18.67 -58.40 -6.65
N VAL A 1245 19.56 -58.94 -7.48
CA VAL A 1245 19.28 -60.14 -8.31
C VAL A 1245 19.08 -61.39 -7.43
N HIS A 1246 19.55 -61.39 -6.18
CA HIS A 1246 19.51 -62.59 -5.33
C HIS A 1246 18.14 -62.92 -4.69
N MET A 1247 17.18 -61.99 -4.64
CA MET A 1247 15.90 -62.22 -3.95
C MET A 1247 14.73 -62.58 -4.88
N LEU A 1248 14.76 -62.17 -6.15
CA LEU A 1248 13.73 -62.49 -7.14
C LEU A 1248 13.83 -63.94 -7.66
N CYS A 1249 15.01 -64.56 -7.64
CA CYS A 1249 15.15 -65.98 -7.97
C CYS A 1249 14.52 -66.93 -6.93
N VAL A 1250 14.21 -66.46 -5.71
CA VAL A 1250 13.61 -67.30 -4.65
C VAL A 1250 12.07 -67.20 -4.62
N LYS A 1251 11.46 -66.28 -5.36
CA LYS A 1251 9.99 -66.20 -5.52
C LYS A 1251 9.45 -66.88 -6.79
N PHE A 1252 10.33 -67.39 -7.65
CA PHE A 1252 9.99 -68.13 -8.87
C PHE A 1252 10.36 -69.63 -8.82
N LEU A 1253 10.79 -70.12 -7.65
CA LEU A 1253 10.83 -71.53 -7.26
C LEU A 1253 9.81 -71.74 -6.14
#